data_AF-A0A847GV07-F1
#
_entry.id   AF-A0A847GV07-F1
#
_cell.length_a   1.000
_cell.length_b   1.000
_cell.length_c   1.000
_cell.angle_alpha   90.00
_cell.angle_beta   90.00
_cell.angle_gamma   90.00
#
_symmetry.space_group_name_H-M   'P 1'
#
loop_
_entity.id
_entity.type
_entity.pdbx_description
1 polymer ?
#
loop_
_entity_poly.entity_id
_entity_poly.type
_entity_poly.pdbx_seq_one_letter_code
_entity_poly.pdbx_strand_id
1 'polypeptide(L)'
;MNSFGLPHLVLALVCFVTAAMSADDGGGAEIPVRDLQQICTGPEPNDAERSMADVLRTSLRDLYGAELSVVAAWPEAGQPAIVLGRSAAIAARAIRSEELERVKHDGYVIRGEGRRIALAGYAPQGTIYATYAFLRLAGLKLYPWRNSEAVEVRQSLSGGMLPPLAIASRPFFERRDLLGYLDRGRWGASLTEYSLGEFRALQNHEYFQGKGWLGGDHTAPYLVPMAKYYDEHPEYYAMQDSKRLPKNTENCRVALCLSNPAVHRIAAERALEWMADQNQRRFFHITDGDTRECRCPACTAMDLDPGSCTDRYLKWVNSVAGAVGEKHPENVVMALAYGNTTRPPLETKPAANVVVLYCPWYWTSRTTSATGWANPLNVTAMKEFTAWAMKFPDQVGLYDYPDNWFGGLAERLKFLAKRGVRVFYACGGHGDLYQWVNARLLWDPCLNTEDLVEEFVHAYYGPAADPMRNYLRLKQQTIERRLIHTREPFRDAEFLQRTAELMQRAEAAAQAADDRTKLRILDSVGEARAVVLQYRHPQSGPRELRVEPSPYRRDLEQFLTQALLVEELCQRLGNRYAAKTQRGQLQERLQMLGLWSQSPDAPADQAEPGDKLRERVLASFDEQLRTRSTTPGDVTPKTVCCSFAEPEQFAKWISDGSRKELISPPEKHTRQQPSGQPLSGVRIRAPLSALPVIPHGKRQIHAGRFYAETTFDPPLDATGCQFVSFHVHASADVPATIYINDVHSDVDLHAGEQIVRIDMRQFDVKGRFSYADWDHQLHRISLDIWPQDNDYPYPPAKDTDVTLFSMTASNHDPQIEKLPHRGQAIWLCQFRPNLARGVAVPRTLYDQYLQRQRYKHVGLDYGSRWISERFRTFTEHRAVTPIFAIVVSDPATPAQRHTAEHLQTCLEKTFGVRLPVRSAEAAAGDWADNAILLDRQACVASGRISDDELRYVGPGGFLINAHQGRIAIAGPNDAGTMAGVLRYLEDHGARFFEPQRTVLPDHRSEFLHELYLPDWPHFRAESAELALWQDRPAATAPAAALPPIQAPTPPDVAAAEKLAAAIKDVARSAGNALPPSLLQDARRSPLSRYVARRLVWAPTADATRLIREFRSEASRSSDAIPAGPGR
;
A
#
# COMPACT_ATOMS: atom_id res chain seq x y z
N MET A 1 -50.47 7.35 30.63
CA MET A 1 -51.76 7.08 29.97
C MET A 1 -51.45 6.75 28.52
N ASN A 2 -51.66 5.59 27.91
CA ASN A 2 -52.06 4.21 28.27
C ASN A 2 -51.37 3.37 27.17
N SER A 3 -50.53 2.37 27.46
CA SER A 3 -50.88 0.99 27.83
C SER A 3 -51.49 0.16 26.68
N PHE A 4 -51.03 -1.09 26.57
CA PHE A 4 -51.43 -2.24 25.70
C PHE A 4 -50.66 -2.37 24.37
N GLY A 5 -49.98 -3.49 24.04
CA GLY A 5 -49.78 -4.80 24.66
C GLY A 5 -49.06 -5.75 23.68
N LEU A 6 -48.03 -6.47 24.17
CA LEU A 6 -47.23 -7.59 23.59
C LEU A 6 -48.10 -8.82 23.13
N PRO A 7 -47.58 -9.99 22.64
CA PRO A 7 -46.35 -10.40 21.90
C PRO A 7 -46.48 -11.63 20.89
N HIS A 8 -45.35 -11.98 20.23
CA HIS A 8 -44.85 -13.33 19.79
C HIS A 8 -45.08 -13.90 18.34
N LEU A 9 -43.93 -14.19 17.67
CA LEU A 9 -43.43 -15.40 16.93
C LEU A 9 -42.70 -14.98 15.60
N VAL A 10 -41.36 -14.79 15.53
CA VAL A 10 -40.23 -15.75 15.34
C VAL A 10 -40.16 -16.45 13.95
N LEU A 11 -39.19 -16.07 13.07
CA LEU A 11 -38.02 -16.87 12.55
C LEU A 11 -37.53 -16.50 11.10
N ALA A 12 -36.18 -16.30 10.93
CA ALA A 12 -35.29 -16.57 9.74
C ALA A 12 -35.49 -15.80 8.38
N LEU A 13 -34.52 -15.44 7.50
CA LEU A 13 -33.08 -15.71 7.26
C LEU A 13 -32.46 -14.72 6.21
N VAL A 14 -31.15 -14.40 6.34
CA VAL A 14 -30.06 -14.20 5.33
C VAL A 14 -30.11 -13.14 4.19
N CYS A 15 -28.98 -12.42 4.07
CA CYS A 15 -28.56 -11.51 3.01
C CYS A 15 -28.68 -12.10 1.59
N PHE A 16 -29.66 -11.61 0.84
CA PHE A 16 -29.60 -11.51 -0.61
C PHE A 16 -29.94 -10.06 -0.98
N VAL A 17 -29.48 -9.62 -2.15
CA VAL A 17 -30.05 -8.44 -2.81
C VAL A 17 -31.50 -8.77 -3.16
N THR A 18 -32.42 -8.58 -2.21
CA THR A 18 -33.87 -8.74 -2.39
C THR A 18 -34.59 -7.87 -1.36
N ALA A 19 -35.64 -7.20 -1.82
CA ALA A 19 -36.53 -6.31 -1.07
C ALA A 19 -37.05 -6.88 0.26
N ALA A 20 -37.14 -6.02 1.27
CA ALA A 20 -38.07 -6.12 2.41
C ALA A 20 -38.17 -4.70 3.02
N MET A 21 -39.06 -3.84 2.52
CA MET A 21 -40.45 -3.70 2.98
C MET A 21 -40.56 -3.65 4.51
N SER A 22 -40.64 -2.44 5.05
CA SER A 22 -41.47 -2.18 6.22
C SER A 22 -42.92 -2.42 5.81
N ALA A 23 -43.56 -3.41 6.41
CA ALA A 23 -45.01 -3.55 6.34
C ALA A 23 -45.62 -2.43 7.20
N ASP A 24 -45.87 -1.30 6.56
CA ASP A 24 -47.08 -0.49 6.76
C ASP A 24 -47.60 -0.18 5.35
N ASP A 25 -48.79 -0.70 5.06
CA ASP A 25 -49.62 -0.64 3.85
C ASP A 25 -49.07 0.07 2.59
N GLY A 26 -48.61 -0.76 1.63
CA GLY A 26 -48.27 -0.36 0.27
C GLY A 26 -47.55 -1.47 -0.52
N GLY A 27 -48.18 -2.63 -0.70
CA GLY A 27 -47.65 -3.76 -1.47
C GLY A 27 -47.47 -3.43 -2.95
N GLY A 28 -46.28 -2.98 -3.36
CA GLY A 28 -45.95 -2.76 -4.77
C GLY A 28 -46.04 -4.05 -5.57
N ALA A 29 -46.59 -3.98 -6.79
CA ALA A 29 -46.75 -5.15 -7.65
C ALA A 29 -45.39 -5.68 -8.17
N GLU A 30 -45.20 -7.00 -8.16
CA GLU A 30 -44.07 -7.66 -8.82
C GLU A 30 -44.02 -7.31 -10.31
N ILE A 31 -42.83 -7.41 -10.89
CA ILE A 31 -42.55 -7.00 -12.26
C ILE A 31 -42.40 -8.24 -13.16
N PRO A 32 -43.41 -8.56 -14.00
CA PRO A 32 -43.30 -9.61 -15.00
C PRO A 32 -42.42 -9.14 -16.17
N VAL A 33 -41.16 -9.60 -16.23
CA VAL A 33 -40.18 -9.12 -17.23
C VAL A 33 -40.65 -9.39 -18.67
N ARG A 34 -41.37 -10.49 -18.89
CA ARG A 34 -41.93 -10.87 -20.21
C ARG A 34 -43.06 -9.98 -20.69
N ASP A 35 -43.70 -9.24 -19.79
CA ASP A 35 -44.84 -8.39 -20.11
C ASP A 35 -44.43 -6.97 -20.49
N LEU A 36 -43.13 -6.64 -20.34
CA LEU A 36 -42.52 -5.41 -20.85
C LEU A 36 -42.47 -5.49 -22.38
N GLN A 37 -42.78 -4.39 -23.06
CA GLN A 37 -42.89 -4.36 -24.53
C GLN A 37 -41.87 -3.43 -25.20
N GLN A 38 -41.46 -2.36 -24.51
CA GLN A 38 -40.62 -1.32 -25.10
C GLN A 38 -39.54 -0.80 -24.15
N ILE A 39 -38.49 -0.21 -24.74
CA ILE A 39 -37.50 0.63 -24.07
C ILE A 39 -37.62 2.05 -24.64
N CYS A 40 -37.99 3.02 -23.81
CA CYS A 40 -38.18 4.41 -24.20
C CYS A 40 -37.03 5.29 -23.69
N THR A 41 -36.30 5.96 -24.59
CA THR A 41 -35.11 6.77 -24.24
C THR A 41 -35.33 8.29 -24.27
N GLY A 42 -36.53 8.74 -24.64
CA GLY A 42 -36.79 10.14 -25.00
C GLY A 42 -36.48 10.43 -26.48
N PRO A 43 -36.88 11.60 -27.00
CA PRO A 43 -36.77 11.92 -28.43
C PRO A 43 -35.34 12.11 -28.93
N GLU A 44 -34.44 12.59 -28.07
CA GLU A 44 -33.03 12.87 -28.41
C GLU A 44 -32.09 12.13 -27.44
N PRO A 45 -31.97 10.79 -27.57
CA PRO A 45 -31.09 10.04 -26.68
C PRO A 45 -29.63 10.41 -26.91
N ASN A 46 -28.80 10.34 -25.87
CA ASN A 46 -27.34 10.39 -26.02
C ASN A 46 -26.75 9.02 -26.38
N ASP A 47 -25.44 8.95 -26.64
CA ASP A 47 -24.76 7.70 -27.01
C ASP A 47 -24.85 6.61 -25.94
N ALA A 48 -24.76 6.99 -24.66
CA ALA A 48 -24.91 6.06 -23.55
C ALA A 48 -26.32 5.45 -23.53
N GLU A 49 -27.36 6.25 -23.71
CA GLU A 49 -28.76 5.79 -23.73
C GLU A 49 -29.04 4.84 -24.90
N ARG A 50 -28.53 5.17 -26.11
CA ARG A 50 -28.62 4.27 -27.28
C ARG A 50 -27.94 2.93 -27.00
N SER A 51 -26.69 2.97 -26.55
CA SER A 51 -25.91 1.77 -26.26
C SER A 51 -26.56 0.91 -25.17
N MET A 52 -27.04 1.52 -24.09
CA MET A 52 -27.66 0.80 -22.98
C MET A 52 -29.04 0.23 -23.34
N ALA A 53 -29.81 0.88 -24.21
CA ALA A 53 -31.04 0.31 -24.73
C ALA A 53 -30.78 -1.01 -25.49
N ASP A 54 -29.72 -1.05 -26.31
CA ASP A 54 -29.33 -2.26 -27.05
C ASP A 54 -28.86 -3.38 -26.11
N VAL A 55 -28.06 -3.04 -25.10
CA VAL A 55 -27.61 -3.99 -24.08
C VAL A 55 -28.79 -4.58 -23.30
N LEU A 56 -29.75 -3.75 -22.89
CA LEU A 56 -30.97 -4.19 -22.18
C LEU A 56 -31.82 -5.11 -23.05
N ARG A 57 -32.13 -4.69 -24.27
CA ARG A 57 -32.93 -5.48 -25.23
C ARG A 57 -32.31 -6.86 -25.42
N THR A 58 -31.01 -6.91 -25.72
CA THR A 58 -30.30 -8.17 -25.98
C THR A 58 -30.27 -9.05 -24.73
N SER A 59 -29.91 -8.47 -23.57
CA SER A 59 -29.75 -9.24 -22.34
C SER A 59 -31.06 -9.80 -21.81
N LEU A 60 -32.16 -9.03 -21.85
CA LEU A 60 -33.46 -9.48 -21.36
C LEU A 60 -34.13 -10.49 -22.30
N ARG A 61 -33.92 -10.36 -23.62
CA ARG A 61 -34.30 -11.40 -24.58
C ARG A 61 -33.59 -12.71 -24.25
N ASP A 62 -32.28 -12.67 -24.07
CA ASP A 62 -31.52 -13.89 -23.82
C ASP A 62 -31.81 -14.51 -22.43
N LEU A 63 -32.11 -13.70 -21.41
CA LEU A 63 -32.44 -14.18 -20.05
C LEU A 63 -33.87 -14.71 -19.93
N TYR A 64 -34.83 -14.02 -20.55
CA TYR A 64 -36.26 -14.22 -20.28
C TYR A 64 -37.12 -14.47 -21.52
N GLY A 65 -36.57 -14.32 -22.73
CA GLY A 65 -37.31 -14.36 -23.99
C GLY A 65 -38.15 -13.10 -24.24
N ALA A 66 -37.83 -11.98 -23.57
CA ALA A 66 -38.57 -10.73 -23.71
C ALA A 66 -38.17 -9.99 -25.00
N GLU A 67 -39.11 -9.83 -25.93
CA GLU A 67 -38.91 -9.12 -27.20
C GLU A 67 -39.28 -7.64 -27.04
N LEU A 68 -38.28 -6.79 -26.77
CA LEU A 68 -38.45 -5.37 -26.52
C LEU A 68 -38.07 -4.53 -27.75
N SER A 69 -38.97 -3.62 -28.15
CA SER A 69 -38.66 -2.59 -29.15
C SER A 69 -38.00 -1.36 -28.50
N VAL A 70 -36.99 -0.77 -29.16
CA VAL A 70 -36.34 0.47 -28.68
C VAL A 70 -36.97 1.65 -29.41
N VAL A 71 -37.49 2.62 -28.66
CA VAL A 71 -38.20 3.79 -29.20
C VAL A 71 -37.60 5.08 -28.64
N ALA A 72 -37.15 5.96 -29.55
CA ALA A 72 -36.69 7.31 -29.22
C ALA A 72 -37.90 8.26 -29.13
N ALA A 73 -38.69 8.11 -28.08
CA ALA A 73 -39.85 8.95 -27.81
C ALA A 73 -40.09 9.08 -26.30
N TRP A 74 -40.95 10.03 -25.93
CA TRP A 74 -41.46 10.09 -24.56
C TRP A 74 -42.29 8.85 -24.24
N PRO A 75 -42.19 8.30 -23.01
CA PRO A 75 -42.95 7.12 -22.65
C PRO A 75 -44.42 7.47 -22.42
N GLU A 76 -45.33 6.70 -23.03
CA GLU A 76 -46.77 6.88 -22.84
C GLU A 76 -47.21 6.45 -21.42
N ALA A 77 -48.29 7.05 -20.92
CA ALA A 77 -48.82 6.74 -19.60
C ALA A 77 -49.45 5.33 -19.58
N GLY A 78 -49.05 4.48 -18.62
CA GLY A 78 -49.60 3.13 -18.45
C GLY A 78 -49.02 2.07 -19.40
N GLN A 79 -48.13 2.45 -20.32
CA GLN A 79 -47.51 1.53 -21.27
C GLN A 79 -46.50 0.59 -20.58
N PRO A 80 -46.51 -0.72 -20.86
CA PRO A 80 -45.52 -1.67 -20.35
C PRO A 80 -44.11 -1.41 -20.92
N ALA A 81 -43.26 -0.71 -20.19
CA ALA A 81 -41.99 -0.23 -20.73
C ALA A 81 -40.87 -0.05 -19.69
N ILE A 82 -39.63 -0.11 -20.19
CA ILE A 82 -38.44 0.38 -19.52
C ILE A 82 -38.20 1.82 -19.98
N VAL A 83 -38.24 2.78 -19.06
CA VAL A 83 -37.89 4.18 -19.28
C VAL A 83 -36.41 4.36 -18.97
N LEU A 84 -35.61 4.70 -19.97
CA LEU A 84 -34.15 4.76 -19.86
C LEU A 84 -33.66 6.20 -20.07
N GLY A 85 -32.83 6.69 -19.15
CA GLY A 85 -32.21 8.01 -19.25
C GLY A 85 -32.93 9.10 -18.46
N ARG A 86 -32.19 10.17 -18.15
CA ARG A 86 -32.63 11.24 -17.23
C ARG A 86 -33.88 11.94 -17.71
N SER A 87 -33.86 12.42 -18.96
CA SER A 87 -34.97 13.19 -19.52
C SER A 87 -36.24 12.36 -19.60
N ALA A 88 -36.14 11.12 -20.08
CA ALA A 88 -37.28 10.21 -20.21
C ALA A 88 -37.90 9.86 -18.84
N ALA A 89 -37.07 9.59 -17.82
CA ALA A 89 -37.54 9.26 -16.48
C ALA A 89 -38.25 10.43 -15.77
N ILE A 90 -37.76 11.66 -15.96
CA ILE A 90 -38.40 12.88 -15.44
C ILE A 90 -39.72 13.15 -16.16
N ALA A 91 -39.73 13.09 -17.50
CA ALA A 91 -40.94 13.30 -18.30
C ALA A 91 -42.03 12.28 -17.96
N ALA A 92 -41.63 11.03 -17.69
CA ALA A 92 -42.51 9.96 -17.23
C ALA A 92 -43.08 10.14 -15.82
N ARG A 93 -42.55 11.10 -15.05
CA ARG A 93 -42.73 11.23 -13.59
C ARG A 93 -42.38 9.95 -12.81
N ALA A 94 -41.50 9.12 -13.37
CA ALA A 94 -41.08 7.87 -12.75
C ALA A 94 -39.94 8.07 -11.75
N ILE A 95 -39.11 9.10 -11.98
CA ILE A 95 -38.02 9.53 -11.10
C ILE A 95 -38.05 11.06 -11.04
N ARG A 96 -37.95 11.65 -9.84
CA ARG A 96 -37.91 13.11 -9.68
C ARG A 96 -36.50 13.68 -9.86
N SER A 97 -36.42 14.93 -10.30
CA SER A 97 -35.14 15.64 -10.47
C SER A 97 -34.31 15.68 -9.19
N GLU A 98 -34.95 15.89 -8.03
CA GLU A 98 -34.27 15.97 -6.73
C GLU A 98 -33.66 14.62 -6.32
N GLU A 99 -34.22 13.50 -6.79
CA GLU A 99 -33.66 12.17 -6.55
C GLU A 99 -32.35 11.97 -7.33
N LEU A 100 -32.30 12.45 -8.58
CA LEU A 100 -31.09 12.41 -9.40
C LEU A 100 -30.01 13.38 -8.90
N GLU A 101 -30.40 14.56 -8.40
CA GLU A 101 -29.46 15.50 -7.78
C GLU A 101 -28.79 14.93 -6.52
N ARG A 102 -29.53 14.18 -5.69
CA ARG A 102 -29.00 13.55 -4.45
C ARG A 102 -27.94 12.48 -4.72
N VAL A 103 -28.07 11.73 -5.82
CA VAL A 103 -27.11 10.68 -6.19
C VAL A 103 -25.86 11.25 -6.87
N LYS A 104 -25.87 12.54 -7.28
CA LYS A 104 -24.75 13.24 -7.93
C LYS A 104 -24.33 12.61 -9.27
N HIS A 105 -23.24 13.12 -9.85
CA HIS A 105 -22.81 12.91 -11.24
C HIS A 105 -22.75 11.44 -11.69
N ASP A 106 -22.09 10.59 -10.92
CA ASP A 106 -21.94 9.16 -11.23
C ASP A 106 -23.03 8.28 -10.59
N GLY A 107 -23.97 8.88 -9.85
CA GLY A 107 -25.02 8.14 -9.18
C GLY A 107 -26.23 7.86 -10.07
N TYR A 108 -27.05 6.91 -9.63
CA TYR A 108 -28.23 6.47 -10.34
C TYR A 108 -29.42 6.15 -9.44
N VAL A 109 -30.60 6.12 -10.06
CA VAL A 109 -31.86 5.70 -9.48
C VAL A 109 -32.50 4.63 -10.37
N ILE A 110 -32.98 3.56 -9.73
CA ILE A 110 -33.77 2.49 -10.33
C ILE A 110 -35.10 2.44 -9.61
N ARG A 111 -36.19 2.60 -10.36
CA ARG A 111 -37.56 2.46 -9.86
C ARG A 111 -38.29 1.42 -10.70
N GLY A 112 -39.09 0.57 -10.09
CA GLY A 112 -39.92 -0.35 -10.86
C GLY A 112 -41.00 -0.98 -10.00
N GLU A 113 -42.20 -1.06 -10.56
CA GLU A 113 -43.33 -1.82 -10.02
C GLU A 113 -44.25 -2.21 -11.17
N GLY A 114 -44.91 -3.37 -11.05
CA GLY A 114 -45.83 -3.87 -12.06
C GLY A 114 -45.17 -3.89 -13.45
N ARG A 115 -45.74 -3.16 -14.41
CA ARG A 115 -45.31 -3.21 -15.81
C ARG A 115 -44.36 -2.08 -16.22
N ARG A 116 -43.75 -1.35 -15.27
CA ARG A 116 -42.89 -0.21 -15.58
C ARG A 116 -41.62 -0.21 -14.77
N ILE A 117 -40.50 0.06 -15.45
CA ILE A 117 -39.18 0.23 -14.85
C ILE A 117 -38.60 1.56 -15.34
N ALA A 118 -37.94 2.33 -14.48
CA ALA A 118 -37.19 3.51 -14.84
C ALA A 118 -35.74 3.40 -14.36
N LEU A 119 -34.79 3.66 -15.26
CA LEU A 119 -33.35 3.60 -15.04
C LEU A 119 -32.73 4.93 -15.45
N ALA A 120 -32.23 5.72 -14.50
CA ALA A 120 -31.67 7.03 -14.82
C ALA A 120 -30.49 7.41 -13.90
N GLY A 121 -29.48 8.02 -14.49
CA GLY A 121 -28.40 8.71 -13.78
C GLY A 121 -28.55 10.24 -13.80
N TYR A 122 -27.76 10.94 -13.00
CA TYR A 122 -27.64 12.40 -13.11
C TYR A 122 -26.98 12.81 -14.45
N ALA A 123 -25.93 12.08 -14.83
CA ALA A 123 -25.18 12.24 -16.09
C ALA A 123 -25.19 10.91 -16.88
N PRO A 124 -24.76 10.91 -18.17
CA PRO A 124 -24.82 9.73 -19.04
C PRO A 124 -24.21 8.46 -18.43
N GLN A 125 -23.05 8.57 -17.77
CA GLN A 125 -22.39 7.46 -17.09
C GLN A 125 -23.24 6.86 -15.96
N GLY A 126 -24.02 7.68 -15.25
CA GLY A 126 -24.95 7.21 -14.22
C GLY A 126 -26.01 6.27 -14.81
N THR A 127 -26.50 6.55 -16.03
CA THR A 127 -27.45 5.67 -16.74
C THR A 127 -26.80 4.35 -17.17
N ILE A 128 -25.50 4.36 -17.52
CA ILE A 128 -24.72 3.13 -17.79
C ILE A 128 -24.65 2.27 -16.52
N TYR A 129 -24.27 2.88 -15.39
CA TYR A 129 -24.21 2.17 -14.11
C TYR A 129 -25.59 1.64 -13.67
N ALA A 130 -26.66 2.41 -13.87
CA ALA A 130 -28.04 1.99 -13.59
C ALA A 130 -28.43 0.74 -14.37
N THR A 131 -28.05 0.70 -15.65
CA THR A 131 -28.33 -0.41 -16.56
C THR A 131 -27.64 -1.68 -16.10
N TYR A 132 -26.34 -1.65 -15.84
CA TYR A 132 -25.61 -2.82 -15.36
C TYR A 132 -26.03 -3.26 -13.95
N ALA A 133 -26.36 -2.31 -13.06
CA ALA A 133 -26.92 -2.62 -11.76
C ALA A 133 -28.28 -3.34 -11.88
N PHE A 134 -29.15 -2.87 -12.77
CA PHE A 134 -30.42 -3.54 -13.08
C PHE A 134 -30.22 -4.93 -13.67
N LEU A 135 -29.33 -5.10 -14.64
CA LEU A 135 -29.06 -6.41 -15.25
C LEU A 135 -28.53 -7.42 -14.22
N ARG A 136 -27.73 -6.95 -13.25
CA ARG A 136 -27.29 -7.80 -12.13
C ARG A 136 -28.47 -8.28 -11.28
N LEU A 137 -29.45 -7.41 -11.00
CA LEU A 137 -30.69 -7.78 -10.29
C LEU A 137 -31.55 -8.73 -11.11
N ALA A 138 -31.58 -8.53 -12.43
CA ALA A 138 -32.28 -9.37 -13.39
C ALA A 138 -31.57 -10.71 -13.67
N GLY A 139 -30.43 -10.99 -13.03
CA GLY A 139 -29.76 -12.29 -13.12
C GLY A 139 -28.60 -12.40 -14.11
N LEU A 140 -28.15 -11.31 -14.74
CA LEU A 140 -26.92 -11.26 -15.54
C LEU A 140 -25.76 -10.69 -14.71
N LYS A 141 -24.82 -11.53 -14.31
CA LYS A 141 -23.59 -11.12 -13.63
C LYS A 141 -22.42 -11.14 -14.60
N LEU A 142 -21.66 -10.05 -14.62
CA LEU A 142 -20.49 -9.88 -15.48
C LEU A 142 -19.24 -9.77 -14.61
N TYR A 143 -18.20 -10.53 -14.93
CA TYR A 143 -16.90 -10.45 -14.25
C TYR A 143 -15.78 -10.13 -15.24
N PRO A 144 -14.72 -9.42 -14.84
CA PRO A 144 -13.58 -9.14 -15.69
C PRO A 144 -12.94 -10.40 -16.26
N TRP A 145 -12.51 -10.34 -17.51
CA TRP A 145 -11.67 -11.37 -18.12
C TRP A 145 -10.83 -10.80 -19.27
N ARG A 146 -9.52 -10.64 -19.07
CA ARG A 146 -8.61 -10.00 -20.04
C ARG A 146 -8.59 -10.61 -21.45
N ASN A 147 -8.89 -11.90 -21.59
CA ASN A 147 -8.89 -12.60 -22.89
C ASN A 147 -10.25 -12.52 -23.61
N SER A 148 -11.24 -11.80 -23.06
CA SER A 148 -12.56 -11.56 -23.67
C SER A 148 -13.16 -10.24 -23.15
N GLU A 149 -14.46 -10.03 -23.39
CA GLU A 149 -15.18 -8.88 -22.84
C GLU A 149 -15.52 -9.05 -21.35
N ALA A 150 -15.99 -10.23 -20.94
CA ALA A 150 -16.34 -10.59 -19.57
C ALA A 150 -16.57 -12.11 -19.43
N VAL A 151 -16.55 -12.62 -18.20
CA VAL A 151 -17.26 -13.87 -17.85
C VAL A 151 -18.72 -13.51 -17.57
N GLU A 152 -19.64 -14.13 -18.30
CA GLU A 152 -21.08 -13.95 -18.11
C GLU A 152 -21.68 -15.13 -17.34
N VAL A 153 -22.38 -14.84 -16.25
CA VAL A 153 -23.18 -15.82 -15.51
C VAL A 153 -24.63 -15.38 -15.60
N ARG A 154 -25.44 -16.20 -16.25
CA ARG A 154 -26.87 -15.98 -16.48
C ARG A 154 -27.69 -16.89 -15.57
N GLN A 155 -28.47 -16.29 -14.68
CA GLN A 155 -29.31 -16.96 -13.70
C GLN A 155 -30.67 -16.28 -13.69
N SER A 156 -31.55 -16.69 -14.61
CA SER A 156 -32.91 -16.15 -14.70
C SER A 156 -33.68 -16.40 -13.41
N LEU A 157 -34.44 -15.41 -12.96
CA LEU A 157 -35.29 -15.53 -11.79
C LEU A 157 -36.45 -16.49 -12.03
N SER A 158 -36.86 -17.20 -10.98
CA SER A 158 -38.00 -18.12 -11.04
C SER A 158 -39.25 -17.37 -11.52
N GLY A 159 -39.95 -17.92 -12.52
CA GLY A 159 -41.14 -17.32 -13.10
C GLY A 159 -40.93 -16.03 -13.92
N GLY A 160 -39.69 -15.52 -14.03
CA GLY A 160 -39.44 -14.24 -14.72
C GLY A 160 -40.00 -13.02 -13.99
N MET A 161 -40.20 -13.14 -12.68
CA MET A 161 -40.75 -12.09 -11.82
C MET A 161 -39.62 -11.40 -11.05
N LEU A 162 -39.56 -10.07 -11.18
CA LEU A 162 -38.68 -9.21 -10.40
C LEU A 162 -39.44 -8.61 -9.21
N PRO A 163 -38.84 -8.53 -8.01
CA PRO A 163 -39.45 -7.78 -6.91
C PRO A 163 -39.54 -6.28 -7.25
N PRO A 164 -40.46 -5.53 -6.63
CA PRO A 164 -40.49 -4.08 -6.76
C PRO A 164 -39.13 -3.45 -6.45
N LEU A 165 -38.72 -2.48 -7.27
CA LEU A 165 -37.41 -1.86 -7.22
C LEU A 165 -37.52 -0.41 -6.75
N ALA A 166 -36.77 -0.08 -5.70
CA ALA A 166 -36.66 1.28 -5.18
C ALA A 166 -35.22 1.60 -4.76
N ILE A 167 -34.30 1.66 -5.72
CA ILE A 167 -32.86 1.79 -5.47
C ILE A 167 -32.39 3.20 -5.84
N ALA A 168 -31.62 3.81 -4.95
CA ALA A 168 -30.80 4.98 -5.24
C ALA A 168 -29.37 4.66 -4.79
N SER A 169 -28.39 4.86 -5.68
CA SER A 169 -27.00 4.53 -5.38
C SER A 169 -26.06 5.59 -5.92
N ARG A 170 -24.98 5.84 -5.20
CA ARG A 170 -23.88 6.69 -5.64
C ARG A 170 -22.56 6.08 -5.15
N PRO A 171 -21.47 6.24 -5.92
CA PRO A 171 -20.18 5.76 -5.48
C PRO A 171 -19.68 6.57 -4.27
N PHE A 172 -18.95 5.90 -3.37
CA PHE A 172 -18.26 6.59 -2.28
C PHE A 172 -17.17 7.52 -2.83
N PHE A 173 -16.25 6.98 -3.63
CA PHE A 173 -15.19 7.74 -4.28
C PHE A 173 -15.76 8.51 -5.48
N GLU A 174 -15.61 9.83 -5.53
CA GLU A 174 -16.10 10.65 -6.65
C GLU A 174 -15.30 10.41 -7.94
N ARG A 175 -14.01 10.05 -7.79
CA ARG A 175 -13.11 9.68 -8.88
C ARG A 175 -12.43 8.35 -8.52
N ARG A 176 -12.54 7.37 -9.44
CA ARG A 176 -12.27 5.94 -9.21
C ARG A 176 -11.47 5.34 -10.35
N ASP A 177 -10.22 5.76 -10.51
CA ASP A 177 -9.39 5.27 -11.61
C ASP A 177 -8.76 3.93 -11.31
N LEU A 178 -9.06 2.96 -12.17
CA LEU A 178 -8.31 1.73 -12.34
C LEU A 178 -7.84 1.72 -13.80
N LEU A 179 -6.54 1.58 -14.08
CA LEU A 179 -6.00 1.59 -15.45
C LEU A 179 -6.41 0.36 -16.31
N GLY A 180 -7.41 -0.42 -15.88
CA GLY A 180 -7.97 -1.52 -16.65
C GLY A 180 -8.99 -1.03 -17.68
N TYR A 181 -8.70 -1.23 -18.98
CA TYR A 181 -9.61 -0.88 -20.09
C TYR A 181 -10.91 -1.71 -20.15
N LEU A 182 -11.03 -2.72 -19.29
CA LEU A 182 -12.15 -3.66 -19.27
C LEU A 182 -13.42 -3.04 -18.68
N ASP A 183 -13.29 -2.10 -17.73
CA ASP A 183 -14.47 -1.54 -17.05
C ASP A 183 -15.12 -0.43 -17.88
N ARG A 184 -16.04 -0.82 -18.76
CA ARG A 184 -16.96 0.09 -19.48
C ARG A 184 -18.22 0.38 -18.66
N GLY A 185 -18.04 0.58 -17.36
CA GLY A 185 -19.11 0.88 -16.40
C GLY A 185 -19.83 -0.35 -15.85
N ARG A 186 -19.28 -1.54 -16.10
CA ARG A 186 -19.85 -2.83 -15.70
C ARG A 186 -19.65 -3.10 -14.20
N TRP A 187 -18.57 -2.57 -13.61
CA TRP A 187 -18.16 -2.91 -12.24
C TRP A 187 -18.07 -1.72 -11.29
N GLY A 188 -18.02 -0.49 -11.83
CA GLY A 188 -18.21 0.74 -11.08
C GLY A 188 -17.01 1.70 -11.05
N ALA A 189 -15.93 1.40 -11.77
CA ALA A 189 -14.83 2.35 -11.98
C ALA A 189 -15.30 3.56 -12.81
N SER A 190 -14.57 4.67 -12.68
CA SER A 190 -14.89 5.90 -13.43
C SER A 190 -14.70 5.68 -14.93
N LEU A 191 -15.69 6.10 -15.72
CA LEU A 191 -15.58 6.10 -17.18
C LEU A 191 -14.77 7.31 -17.65
N THR A 192 -13.51 7.08 -18.06
CA THR A 192 -12.58 8.15 -18.48
C THR A 192 -13.20 9.08 -19.52
N GLU A 193 -13.93 8.54 -20.49
CA GLU A 193 -14.58 9.29 -21.58
C GLU A 193 -15.55 10.38 -21.10
N TYR A 194 -16.19 10.18 -19.94
CA TYR A 194 -17.16 11.11 -19.35
C TYR A 194 -16.59 11.95 -18.20
N SER A 195 -15.34 11.74 -17.79
CA SER A 195 -14.90 12.24 -16.48
C SER A 195 -13.48 12.80 -16.41
N LEU A 196 -12.53 12.34 -17.24
CA LEU A 196 -11.11 12.76 -17.17
C LEU A 196 -10.63 13.42 -18.45
N GLY A 197 -10.11 14.63 -18.36
CA GLY A 197 -9.36 15.23 -19.46
C GLY A 197 -8.21 14.32 -19.92
N GLU A 198 -8.05 14.08 -21.22
CA GLU A 198 -6.90 13.35 -21.77
C GLU A 198 -6.55 13.80 -23.20
N PHE A 199 -5.36 13.41 -23.67
CA PHE A 199 -4.78 13.86 -24.94
C PHE A 199 -4.52 12.75 -25.97
N ARG A 200 -5.04 11.52 -25.80
CA ARG A 200 -4.73 10.41 -26.72
C ARG A 200 -5.06 10.73 -28.19
N ALA A 201 -6.18 11.42 -28.43
CA ALA A 201 -6.56 11.85 -29.78
C ALA A 201 -5.56 12.85 -30.42
N LEU A 202 -4.74 13.53 -29.60
CA LEU A 202 -3.74 14.50 -30.03
C LEU A 202 -2.34 13.90 -30.18
N GLN A 203 -2.14 12.60 -29.93
CA GLN A 203 -0.83 11.94 -30.02
C GLN A 203 -0.16 12.13 -31.40
N ASN A 204 -0.96 12.26 -32.46
CA ASN A 204 -0.50 12.46 -33.84
C ASN A 204 -0.44 13.94 -34.27
N HIS A 205 -0.76 14.89 -33.38
CA HIS A 205 -0.64 16.31 -33.69
C HIS A 205 0.83 16.68 -33.91
N GLU A 206 1.10 17.67 -34.78
CA GLU A 206 2.46 18.06 -35.19
C GLU A 206 3.40 18.39 -34.02
N TYR A 207 2.84 18.85 -32.90
CA TYR A 207 3.60 19.20 -31.69
C TYR A 207 4.08 17.99 -30.88
N PHE A 208 3.43 16.84 -31.02
CA PHE A 208 3.60 15.69 -30.13
C PHE A 208 4.02 14.41 -30.87
N GLN A 209 3.76 14.33 -32.18
CA GLN A 209 4.07 13.16 -33.00
C GLN A 209 5.56 12.77 -32.91
N GLY A 210 5.83 11.47 -32.83
CA GLY A 210 7.18 10.93 -32.81
C GLY A 210 7.99 11.19 -31.53
N LYS A 211 7.41 11.78 -30.48
CA LYS A 211 8.09 12.13 -29.22
C LYS A 211 7.59 11.33 -28.01
N GLY A 212 7.19 10.08 -28.21
CA GLY A 212 6.71 9.21 -27.13
C GLY A 212 5.34 9.61 -26.58
N TRP A 213 5.00 9.05 -25.43
CA TRP A 213 3.62 9.04 -24.91
C TRP A 213 3.14 10.42 -24.42
N LEU A 214 1.91 10.79 -24.80
CA LEU A 214 1.17 11.95 -24.29
C LEU A 214 -0.01 11.46 -23.44
N GLY A 215 0.13 11.60 -22.12
CA GLY A 215 -0.79 11.06 -21.12
C GLY A 215 -1.94 11.97 -20.70
N GLY A 216 -2.87 11.43 -19.92
CA GLY A 216 -3.85 12.23 -19.17
C GLY A 216 -3.28 12.82 -17.87
N ASP A 217 -2.15 12.30 -17.41
CA ASP A 217 -1.22 12.88 -16.44
C ASP A 217 0.09 13.28 -17.19
N HIS A 218 1.11 13.75 -16.46
CA HIS A 218 2.32 14.36 -17.04
C HIS A 218 2.01 15.36 -18.16
N THR A 219 1.14 16.35 -17.85
CA THR A 219 0.45 17.21 -18.82
C THR A 219 1.25 18.42 -19.32
N ALA A 220 2.38 18.74 -18.67
CA ALA A 220 3.32 19.78 -19.07
C ALA A 220 3.63 19.88 -20.60
N PRO A 221 3.92 18.78 -21.33
CA PRO A 221 4.12 18.83 -22.78
C PRO A 221 2.94 19.42 -23.54
N TYR A 222 1.70 19.17 -23.12
CA TYR A 222 0.53 19.79 -23.76
C TYR A 222 0.39 21.26 -23.36
N LEU A 223 0.58 21.57 -22.08
CA LEU A 223 0.39 22.92 -21.55
C LEU A 223 1.42 23.90 -22.15
N VAL A 224 2.66 23.48 -22.37
CA VAL A 224 3.73 24.29 -22.98
C VAL A 224 4.54 23.46 -23.99
N PRO A 225 4.03 23.20 -25.21
CA PRO A 225 4.65 22.28 -26.16
C PRO A 225 6.04 22.72 -26.64
N MET A 226 7.05 21.85 -26.47
CA MET A 226 8.43 22.11 -26.92
C MET A 226 8.53 22.39 -28.41
N ALA A 227 7.75 21.67 -29.23
CA ALA A 227 7.74 21.89 -30.67
C ALA A 227 7.26 23.30 -31.06
N LYS A 228 6.44 23.93 -30.21
CA LYS A 228 5.88 25.26 -30.45
C LYS A 228 6.76 26.38 -29.89
N TYR A 229 7.30 26.23 -28.68
CA TYR A 229 7.94 27.33 -27.96
C TYR A 229 9.47 27.23 -27.83
N TYR A 230 10.09 26.06 -28.03
CA TYR A 230 11.50 25.88 -27.62
C TYR A 230 12.51 26.72 -28.39
N ASP A 231 12.31 26.95 -29.69
CA ASP A 231 13.29 27.68 -30.52
C ASP A 231 13.39 29.16 -30.12
N GLU A 232 12.28 29.75 -29.68
CA GLU A 232 12.21 31.14 -29.22
C GLU A 232 12.41 31.26 -27.71
N HIS A 233 11.93 30.28 -26.94
CA HIS A 233 11.83 30.31 -25.48
C HIS A 233 12.36 29.02 -24.80
N PRO A 234 13.65 28.67 -24.95
CA PRO A 234 14.23 27.51 -24.26
C PRO A 234 14.17 27.66 -22.72
N GLU A 235 14.05 28.87 -22.20
CA GLU A 235 13.93 29.18 -20.77
C GLU A 235 12.62 28.74 -20.12
N TYR A 236 11.60 28.38 -20.90
CA TYR A 236 10.34 27.80 -20.40
C TYR A 236 10.53 26.38 -19.83
N TYR A 237 11.61 25.71 -20.21
CA TYR A 237 11.85 24.31 -19.87
C TYR A 237 12.86 24.17 -18.74
N ALA A 238 12.76 23.07 -18.01
CA ALA A 238 13.56 22.82 -16.82
C ALA A 238 15.07 22.89 -17.13
N MET A 239 15.84 23.47 -16.19
CA MET A 239 17.29 23.39 -16.19
C MET A 239 17.73 22.31 -15.21
N GLN A 240 18.44 21.30 -15.70
CA GLN A 240 19.01 20.21 -14.91
C GLN A 240 20.52 20.15 -15.20
N ASP A 241 21.36 19.98 -14.18
CA ASP A 241 22.82 19.93 -14.33
C ASP A 241 23.38 21.11 -15.15
N SER A 242 22.86 22.31 -14.89
CA SER A 242 23.17 23.56 -15.62
C SER A 242 22.84 23.58 -17.12
N LYS A 243 22.04 22.63 -17.61
CA LYS A 243 21.60 22.56 -19.01
C LYS A 243 20.08 22.55 -19.09
N ARG A 244 19.51 23.22 -20.09
CA ARG A 244 18.08 23.11 -20.39
C ARG A 244 17.78 21.73 -20.97
N LEU A 245 16.57 21.23 -20.71
CA LEU A 245 16.09 20.01 -21.35
C LEU A 245 16.23 20.11 -22.87
N PRO A 246 16.76 19.10 -23.57
CA PRO A 246 16.89 19.12 -25.02
C PRO A 246 15.55 19.24 -25.75
N LYS A 247 15.51 19.91 -26.92
CA LYS A 247 14.29 20.06 -27.77
C LYS A 247 13.60 18.74 -28.14
N ASN A 248 14.38 17.65 -28.21
CA ASN A 248 13.91 16.31 -28.54
C ASN A 248 13.60 15.45 -27.30
N THR A 249 13.43 16.07 -26.12
CA THR A 249 12.95 15.38 -24.92
C THR A 249 11.60 14.72 -25.21
N GLU A 250 11.43 13.49 -24.73
CA GLU A 250 10.16 12.75 -24.83
C GLU A 250 9.03 13.51 -24.12
N ASN A 251 7.82 13.51 -24.67
CA ASN A 251 6.67 14.25 -24.19
C ASN A 251 6.44 14.04 -22.68
N CYS A 252 6.36 12.79 -22.23
CA CYS A 252 6.15 12.46 -20.81
C CYS A 252 7.30 12.93 -19.89
N ARG A 253 8.47 13.29 -20.42
CA ARG A 253 9.65 13.76 -19.69
C ARG A 253 9.85 15.27 -19.77
N VAL A 254 8.94 16.03 -20.40
CA VAL A 254 9.05 17.49 -20.49
C VAL A 254 8.69 18.13 -19.15
N ALA A 255 9.69 18.62 -18.42
CA ALA A 255 9.48 19.43 -17.22
C ALA A 255 9.65 20.94 -17.47
N LEU A 256 8.91 21.75 -16.72
CA LEU A 256 8.81 23.19 -16.91
C LEU A 256 9.66 24.01 -15.92
N CYS A 257 10.00 25.22 -16.32
CA CYS A 257 10.60 26.24 -15.46
C CYS A 257 9.50 27.03 -14.74
N LEU A 258 9.06 26.53 -13.58
CA LEU A 258 7.93 27.08 -12.82
C LEU A 258 8.17 28.48 -12.22
N SER A 259 9.38 29.03 -12.29
CA SER A 259 9.66 30.42 -11.91
C SER A 259 9.36 31.43 -13.02
N ASN A 260 9.09 30.98 -14.24
CA ASN A 260 8.84 31.88 -15.38
C ASN A 260 7.34 32.25 -15.44
N PRO A 261 6.97 33.55 -15.32
CA PRO A 261 5.56 33.95 -15.33
C PRO A 261 4.84 33.66 -16.65
N ALA A 262 5.56 33.63 -17.79
CA ALA A 262 4.96 33.28 -19.07
C ALA A 262 4.50 31.81 -19.11
N VAL A 263 5.20 30.90 -18.42
CA VAL A 263 4.81 29.49 -18.29
C VAL A 263 3.46 29.37 -17.57
N HIS A 264 3.21 30.18 -16.54
CA HIS A 264 1.93 30.18 -15.81
C HIS A 264 0.79 30.66 -16.70
N ARG A 265 1.00 31.76 -17.43
CA ARG A 265 0.02 32.32 -18.36
C ARG A 265 -0.32 31.33 -19.49
N ILE A 266 0.70 30.79 -20.16
CA ILE A 266 0.51 29.85 -21.29
C ILE A 266 -0.18 28.57 -20.81
N ALA A 267 0.21 28.03 -19.66
CA ALA A 267 -0.43 26.85 -19.10
C ALA A 267 -1.91 27.11 -18.78
N ALA A 268 -2.25 28.28 -18.22
CA ALA A 268 -3.65 28.64 -17.96
C ALA A 268 -4.46 28.80 -19.25
N GLU A 269 -3.94 29.50 -20.27
CA GLU A 269 -4.58 29.66 -21.58
C GLU A 269 -4.85 28.29 -22.23
N ARG A 270 -3.84 27.42 -22.26
CA ARG A 270 -3.94 26.08 -22.85
C ARG A 270 -4.85 25.14 -22.07
N ALA A 271 -4.88 25.24 -20.74
CA ALA A 271 -5.81 24.48 -19.91
C ALA A 271 -7.27 24.90 -20.16
N LEU A 272 -7.53 26.20 -20.34
CA LEU A 272 -8.87 26.68 -20.67
C LEU A 272 -9.34 26.21 -22.05
N GLU A 273 -8.46 26.22 -23.05
CA GLU A 273 -8.75 25.64 -24.37
C GLU A 273 -9.09 24.14 -24.26
N TRP A 274 -8.28 23.38 -23.50
CA TRP A 274 -8.52 21.97 -23.27
C TRP A 274 -9.87 21.67 -22.62
N MET A 275 -10.23 22.44 -21.59
CA MET A 275 -11.49 22.26 -20.88
C MET A 275 -12.70 22.68 -21.71
N ALA A 276 -12.56 23.70 -22.56
CA ALA A 276 -13.60 24.08 -23.51
C ALA A 276 -13.85 22.97 -24.55
N ASP A 277 -12.78 22.36 -25.07
CA ASP A 277 -12.86 21.25 -26.03
C ASP A 277 -13.42 19.96 -25.41
N GLN A 278 -13.26 19.78 -24.10
CA GLN A 278 -13.69 18.59 -23.35
C GLN A 278 -14.67 18.95 -22.22
N ASN A 279 -15.63 19.82 -22.52
CA ASN A 279 -16.57 20.41 -21.55
C ASN A 279 -17.50 19.42 -20.82
N GLN A 280 -17.60 18.19 -21.33
CA GLN A 280 -18.34 17.10 -20.69
C GLN A 280 -17.56 16.44 -19.55
N ARG A 281 -16.27 16.75 -19.38
CA ARG A 281 -15.37 16.15 -18.40
C ARG A 281 -15.19 17.08 -17.22
N ARG A 282 -14.97 16.50 -16.03
CA ARG A 282 -14.90 17.27 -14.76
C ARG A 282 -13.49 17.35 -14.18
N PHE A 283 -12.68 16.31 -14.35
CA PHE A 283 -11.38 16.21 -13.69
C PHE A 283 -10.25 16.38 -14.70
N PHE A 284 -9.24 17.19 -14.36
CA PHE A 284 -8.12 17.50 -15.25
C PHE A 284 -6.81 17.52 -14.47
N HIS A 285 -5.82 16.75 -14.91
CA HIS A 285 -4.49 16.82 -14.30
C HIS A 285 -3.74 18.08 -14.72
N ILE A 286 -3.11 18.75 -13.76
CA ILE A 286 -2.14 19.83 -14.01
C ILE A 286 -0.83 19.41 -13.35
N THR A 287 0.00 18.73 -14.12
CA THR A 287 1.18 18.01 -13.66
C THR A 287 2.40 18.30 -14.51
N ASP A 288 3.56 18.33 -13.86
CA ASP A 288 4.85 18.45 -14.53
C ASP A 288 5.24 17.13 -15.22
N GLY A 289 6.29 17.15 -16.04
CA GLY A 289 6.81 15.92 -16.67
C GLY A 289 7.36 14.91 -15.65
N ASP A 290 7.38 13.64 -16.02
CA ASP A 290 8.01 12.55 -15.26
C ASP A 290 9.55 12.64 -15.34
N THR A 291 10.14 13.68 -14.76
CA THR A 291 11.61 13.86 -14.74
C THR A 291 11.99 14.70 -13.52
N ARG A 292 13.29 14.96 -13.34
CA ARG A 292 13.78 15.86 -12.28
C ARG A 292 13.22 17.28 -12.48
N GLU A 293 12.87 17.93 -11.38
CA GLU A 293 12.39 19.31 -11.41
C GLU A 293 13.46 20.30 -11.91
N CYS A 294 13.02 21.49 -12.34
CA CYS A 294 13.92 22.59 -12.69
C CYS A 294 14.76 23.06 -11.49
N ARG A 295 16.09 23.12 -11.67
CA ARG A 295 17.10 23.60 -10.71
C ARG A 295 17.77 24.90 -11.15
N CYS A 296 17.08 25.75 -11.92
CA CYS A 296 17.58 27.09 -12.22
C CYS A 296 17.58 27.96 -10.95
N PRO A 297 18.47 28.98 -10.83
CA PRO A 297 18.58 29.80 -9.63
C PRO A 297 17.25 30.39 -9.16
N ALA A 298 16.38 30.81 -10.11
CA ALA A 298 15.07 31.37 -9.79
C ALA A 298 14.09 30.31 -9.23
N CYS A 299 14.05 29.09 -9.78
CA CYS A 299 13.24 28.02 -9.21
C CYS A 299 13.72 27.62 -7.82
N THR A 300 15.03 27.43 -7.65
CA THR A 300 15.61 27.05 -6.35
C THR A 300 15.39 28.13 -5.29
N ALA A 301 15.37 29.41 -5.67
CA ALA A 301 15.06 30.50 -4.74
C ALA A 301 13.60 30.49 -4.24
N MET A 302 12.68 29.79 -4.93
CA MET A 302 11.28 29.65 -4.51
C MET A 302 11.02 28.42 -3.62
N ASP A 303 11.96 27.48 -3.56
CA ASP A 303 11.84 26.24 -2.79
C ASP A 303 12.13 26.53 -1.30
N LEU A 304 11.08 26.54 -0.47
CA LEU A 304 11.18 26.95 0.95
C LEU A 304 11.70 25.84 1.87
N ASP A 305 11.63 24.60 1.41
CA ASP A 305 12.00 23.40 2.14
C ASP A 305 13.09 22.65 1.34
N PRO A 306 14.32 22.50 1.86
CA PRO A 306 15.41 21.83 1.16
C PRO A 306 15.02 20.42 0.70
N GLY A 307 15.15 20.13 -0.59
CA GLY A 307 14.75 18.85 -1.18
C GLY A 307 13.26 18.74 -1.50
N SER A 308 12.45 19.78 -1.27
CA SER A 308 11.05 19.84 -1.68
C SER A 308 10.74 21.09 -2.51
N CYS A 309 9.99 20.88 -3.58
CA CYS A 309 9.52 21.95 -4.47
C CYS A 309 8.00 22.15 -4.42
N THR A 310 7.32 21.65 -3.37
CA THR A 310 5.85 21.66 -3.27
C THR A 310 5.26 23.07 -3.33
N ASP A 311 5.83 24.05 -2.60
CA ASP A 311 5.34 25.43 -2.62
C ASP A 311 5.41 26.06 -4.02
N ARG A 312 6.55 25.89 -4.70
CA ARG A 312 6.72 26.36 -6.09
C ARG A 312 5.75 25.66 -7.04
N TYR A 313 5.60 24.36 -6.91
CA TYR A 313 4.68 23.56 -7.71
C TYR A 313 3.22 24.03 -7.53
N LEU A 314 2.76 24.19 -6.29
CA LEU A 314 1.41 24.65 -6.00
C LEU A 314 1.15 26.09 -6.45
N LYS A 315 2.15 26.98 -6.47
CA LYS A 315 1.98 28.33 -7.06
C LYS A 315 1.61 28.27 -8.54
N TRP A 316 2.25 27.38 -9.30
CA TRP A 316 1.91 27.15 -10.71
C TRP A 316 0.53 26.52 -10.87
N VAL A 317 0.26 25.44 -10.13
CA VAL A 317 -1.05 24.78 -10.14
C VAL A 317 -2.18 25.75 -9.79
N ASN A 318 -2.01 26.56 -8.74
CA ASN A 318 -3.01 27.54 -8.31
C ASN A 318 -3.23 28.64 -9.34
N SER A 319 -2.19 29.07 -10.08
CA SER A 319 -2.35 30.04 -11.16
C SER A 319 -3.26 29.50 -12.26
N VAL A 320 -3.10 28.23 -12.63
CA VAL A 320 -3.98 27.57 -13.61
C VAL A 320 -5.38 27.37 -13.01
N ALA A 321 -5.46 26.88 -11.77
CA ALA A 321 -6.71 26.59 -11.10
C ALA A 321 -7.58 27.83 -10.86
N GLY A 322 -6.96 29.00 -10.62
CA GLY A 322 -7.67 30.28 -10.52
C GLY A 322 -8.38 30.65 -11.81
N ALA A 323 -7.66 30.61 -12.95
CA ALA A 323 -8.25 30.88 -14.27
C ALA A 323 -9.34 29.88 -14.63
N VAL A 324 -9.14 28.59 -14.29
CA VAL A 324 -10.13 27.54 -14.46
C VAL A 324 -11.38 27.79 -13.61
N GLY A 325 -11.23 28.13 -12.34
CA GLY A 325 -12.37 28.35 -11.43
C GLY A 325 -13.26 29.52 -11.86
N GLU A 326 -12.70 30.52 -12.55
CA GLU A 326 -13.47 31.65 -13.11
C GLU A 326 -14.34 31.25 -14.31
N LYS A 327 -13.86 30.32 -15.16
CA LYS A 327 -14.54 29.95 -16.43
C LYS A 327 -15.28 28.61 -16.39
N HIS A 328 -14.81 27.68 -15.56
CA HIS A 328 -15.27 26.29 -15.42
C HIS A 328 -15.34 25.91 -13.94
N PRO A 329 -16.23 26.53 -13.13
CA PRO A 329 -16.29 26.33 -11.68
C PRO A 329 -16.61 24.90 -11.24
N GLU A 330 -17.16 24.07 -12.13
CA GLU A 330 -17.44 22.64 -11.92
C GLU A 330 -16.21 21.75 -12.03
N ASN A 331 -15.13 22.25 -12.66
CA ASN A 331 -13.93 21.48 -12.94
C ASN A 331 -13.00 21.39 -11.72
N VAL A 332 -12.46 20.19 -11.53
CA VAL A 332 -11.49 19.88 -10.48
C VAL A 332 -10.11 19.69 -11.09
N VAL A 333 -9.15 20.48 -10.61
CA VAL A 333 -7.73 20.35 -10.96
C VAL A 333 -7.09 19.30 -10.06
N MET A 334 -6.49 18.28 -10.67
CA MET A 334 -5.73 17.25 -9.96
C MET A 334 -4.24 17.51 -10.10
N ALA A 335 -3.59 17.74 -8.97
CA ALA A 335 -2.13 17.88 -8.88
C ALA A 335 -1.52 16.64 -8.23
N LEU A 336 -0.21 16.41 -8.40
CA LEU A 336 0.47 15.25 -7.82
C LEU A 336 1.47 15.71 -6.76
N ALA A 337 1.41 15.08 -5.59
CA ALA A 337 2.50 15.09 -4.61
C ALA A 337 3.40 13.88 -4.89
N TYR A 338 4.23 14.01 -5.92
CA TYR A 338 5.13 13.00 -6.49
C TYR A 338 6.58 13.48 -6.51
N GLY A 339 7.54 12.57 -6.30
CA GLY A 339 8.97 12.92 -6.24
C GLY A 339 9.26 13.96 -5.16
N ASN A 340 9.89 15.08 -5.52
CA ASN A 340 10.23 16.15 -4.58
C ASN A 340 9.03 17.03 -4.16
N THR A 341 7.80 16.61 -4.46
CA THR A 341 6.56 17.28 -4.02
C THR A 341 5.73 16.48 -3.02
N THR A 342 6.24 15.32 -2.53
CA THR A 342 5.51 14.44 -1.59
C THR A 342 5.24 15.08 -0.24
N ARG A 343 6.03 16.08 0.17
CA ARG A 343 5.88 16.78 1.44
C ARG A 343 4.86 17.92 1.34
N PRO A 344 3.98 18.13 2.34
CA PRO A 344 3.08 19.27 2.36
C PRO A 344 3.83 20.61 2.22
N PRO A 345 3.25 21.61 1.54
CA PRO A 345 3.83 22.95 1.40
C PRO A 345 4.00 23.61 2.77
N LEU A 346 4.99 24.50 2.92
CA LEU A 346 5.12 25.31 4.14
C LEU A 346 4.13 26.48 4.12
N GLU A 347 4.03 27.20 3.00
CA GLU A 347 3.25 28.45 2.89
C GLU A 347 2.04 28.34 1.94
N THR A 348 2.17 27.61 0.83
CA THR A 348 1.23 27.67 -0.30
C THR A 348 0.06 26.69 -0.12
N LYS A 349 -1.14 27.18 0.18
CA LYS A 349 -2.36 26.35 0.24
C LYS A 349 -2.86 26.00 -1.18
N PRO A 350 -3.30 24.76 -1.47
CA PRO A 350 -3.99 24.44 -2.72
C PRO A 350 -5.28 25.26 -2.91
N ALA A 351 -5.53 25.77 -4.12
CA ALA A 351 -6.75 26.52 -4.45
C ALA A 351 -8.01 25.65 -4.28
N ALA A 352 -9.18 26.24 -4.05
CA ALA A 352 -10.40 25.51 -3.62
C ALA A 352 -10.86 24.40 -4.58
N ASN A 353 -10.57 24.52 -5.88
CA ASN A 353 -10.86 23.52 -6.91
C ASN A 353 -9.68 22.57 -7.20
N VAL A 354 -8.64 22.56 -6.35
CA VAL A 354 -7.47 21.67 -6.46
C VAL A 354 -7.58 20.52 -5.48
N VAL A 355 -7.39 19.29 -5.98
CA VAL A 355 -7.13 18.09 -5.18
C VAL A 355 -5.70 17.61 -5.47
N VAL A 356 -4.90 17.45 -4.42
CA VAL A 356 -3.53 16.91 -4.51
C VAL A 356 -3.58 15.41 -4.29
N LEU A 357 -3.17 14.63 -5.27
CA LEU A 357 -3.05 13.18 -5.14
C LEU A 357 -1.67 12.85 -4.57
N TYR A 358 -1.65 12.27 -3.37
CA TYR A 358 -0.43 11.78 -2.76
C TYR A 358 0.07 10.54 -3.50
N CYS A 359 1.33 10.53 -3.91
CA CYS A 359 1.93 9.46 -4.68
C CYS A 359 3.02 8.76 -3.85
N PRO A 360 2.73 7.65 -3.12
CA PRO A 360 3.71 6.94 -2.32
C PRO A 360 4.67 6.11 -3.19
N TRP A 361 5.45 6.78 -4.06
CA TRP A 361 6.39 6.17 -4.98
C TRP A 361 7.81 6.13 -4.41
N TYR A 362 8.04 5.14 -3.56
CA TYR A 362 9.35 4.66 -3.12
C TYR A 362 9.86 3.50 -4.00
N TRP A 363 11.16 3.15 -3.94
CA TRP A 363 11.73 2.11 -4.83
C TRP A 363 11.11 0.71 -4.65
N THR A 364 10.41 0.45 -3.53
CA THR A 364 9.66 -0.78 -3.24
C THR A 364 8.14 -0.63 -3.46
N SER A 365 7.65 0.43 -4.10
CA SER A 365 6.22 0.82 -4.05
C SER A 365 5.23 -0.24 -4.48
N ARG A 366 5.59 -1.03 -5.50
CA ARG A 366 4.71 -2.12 -5.94
C ARG A 366 4.53 -3.18 -4.86
N THR A 367 5.52 -3.40 -3.99
CA THR A 367 5.39 -4.31 -2.84
C THR A 367 4.77 -3.63 -1.62
N THR A 368 4.95 -2.31 -1.41
CA THR A 368 4.26 -1.61 -0.30
C THR A 368 2.74 -1.58 -0.47
N SER A 369 2.26 -1.54 -1.72
CA SER A 369 0.83 -1.66 -2.05
C SER A 369 0.30 -3.10 -1.98
N ALA A 370 1.16 -4.10 -1.68
CA ALA A 370 0.73 -5.47 -1.41
C ALA A 370 0.04 -5.66 -0.05
N THR A 371 0.13 -4.66 0.83
CA THR A 371 -0.43 -4.67 2.19
C THR A 371 -1.18 -3.36 2.49
N GLY A 372 -2.01 -3.36 3.54
CA GLY A 372 -2.68 -2.16 4.02
C GLY A 372 -1.74 -1.05 4.53
N TRP A 373 -2.29 0.15 4.73
CA TRP A 373 -1.53 1.33 5.22
C TRP A 373 -0.93 1.16 6.61
N ALA A 374 -1.55 0.35 7.46
CA ALA A 374 -1.07 0.07 8.82
C ALA A 374 0.08 -0.97 8.85
N ASN A 375 0.69 -1.31 7.71
CA ASN A 375 1.82 -2.21 7.65
C ASN A 375 3.16 -1.46 7.85
N PRO A 376 4.18 -2.08 8.50
CA PRO A 376 5.51 -1.47 8.68
C PRO A 376 6.15 -0.91 7.40
N LEU A 377 5.87 -1.54 6.25
CA LEU A 377 6.37 -1.10 4.95
C LEU A 377 5.84 0.27 4.50
N ASN A 378 4.73 0.72 5.08
CA ASN A 378 4.02 1.94 4.71
C ASN A 378 4.19 3.07 5.73
N VAL A 379 5.06 2.96 6.73
CA VAL A 379 5.18 3.96 7.82
C VAL A 379 5.50 5.37 7.30
N THR A 380 6.50 5.53 6.43
CA THR A 380 6.84 6.83 5.82
C THR A 380 5.66 7.37 5.03
N ALA A 381 5.06 6.50 4.22
CA ALA A 381 3.95 6.85 3.37
C ALA A 381 2.73 7.32 4.20
N MET A 382 2.44 6.63 5.29
CA MET A 382 1.35 6.96 6.21
C MET A 382 1.61 8.30 6.92
N LYS A 383 2.86 8.60 7.30
CA LYS A 383 3.23 9.89 7.91
C LYS A 383 3.01 11.05 6.93
N GLU A 384 3.52 10.92 5.72
CA GLU A 384 3.37 11.96 4.68
C GLU A 384 1.90 12.16 4.28
N PHE A 385 1.17 11.07 4.04
CA PHE A 385 -0.26 11.13 3.76
C PHE A 385 -1.05 11.77 4.91
N THR A 386 -0.76 11.38 6.16
CA THR A 386 -1.41 11.95 7.35
C THR A 386 -1.12 13.45 7.45
N ALA A 387 0.11 13.89 7.18
CA ALA A 387 0.46 15.31 7.19
C ALA A 387 -0.34 16.11 6.15
N TRP A 388 -0.53 15.57 4.94
CA TRP A 388 -1.43 16.15 3.94
C TRP A 388 -2.88 16.19 4.41
N ALA A 389 -3.40 15.08 4.92
CA ALA A 389 -4.80 14.97 5.38
C ALA A 389 -5.09 15.88 6.58
N MET A 390 -4.12 16.09 7.48
CA MET A 390 -4.24 17.04 8.59
C MET A 390 -4.30 18.49 8.11
N LYS A 391 -3.45 18.85 7.14
CA LYS A 391 -3.35 20.24 6.67
C LYS A 391 -4.45 20.61 5.68
N PHE A 392 -4.88 19.65 4.85
CA PHE A 392 -5.83 19.85 3.75
C PHE A 392 -6.81 18.67 3.61
N PRO A 393 -7.67 18.41 4.61
CA PRO A 393 -8.51 17.21 4.66
C PRO A 393 -9.45 17.03 3.46
N ASP A 394 -9.95 18.13 2.89
CA ASP A 394 -10.90 18.11 1.77
C ASP A 394 -10.22 18.11 0.39
N GLN A 395 -8.89 18.23 0.34
CA GLN A 395 -8.14 18.48 -0.89
C GLN A 395 -7.01 17.47 -1.12
N VAL A 396 -7.07 16.31 -0.47
CA VAL A 396 -6.11 15.21 -0.64
C VAL A 396 -6.79 13.97 -1.26
N GLY A 397 -6.13 13.37 -2.24
CA GLY A 397 -6.46 12.06 -2.81
C GLY A 397 -5.26 11.12 -2.77
N LEU A 398 -5.40 9.92 -3.33
CA LEU A 398 -4.30 8.98 -3.47
C LEU A 398 -4.07 8.61 -4.93
N TYR A 399 -2.81 8.62 -5.35
CA TYR A 399 -2.33 8.05 -6.60
C TYR A 399 -1.42 6.86 -6.25
N ASP A 400 -1.97 5.66 -6.27
CA ASP A 400 -1.31 4.44 -5.80
C ASP A 400 -0.69 3.64 -6.94
N TYR A 401 0.20 2.71 -6.61
CA TYR A 401 0.92 1.88 -7.58
C TYR A 401 0.81 0.38 -7.31
N PRO A 402 -0.43 -0.14 -7.24
CA PRO A 402 -0.66 -1.55 -7.01
C PRO A 402 -0.16 -2.38 -8.20
N ASP A 403 0.45 -3.53 -7.91
CA ASP A 403 0.56 -4.62 -8.88
C ASP A 403 -0.77 -5.42 -8.86
N ASN A 404 -0.76 -6.72 -9.10
CA ASN A 404 -1.97 -7.57 -9.00
C ASN A 404 -2.43 -7.85 -7.54
N TRP A 405 -2.10 -6.97 -6.59
CA TRP A 405 -2.34 -7.14 -5.15
C TRP A 405 -3.75 -6.68 -4.75
N PHE A 406 -4.75 -7.53 -4.99
CA PHE A 406 -6.13 -7.16 -4.65
C PHE A 406 -6.34 -6.93 -3.14
N GLY A 407 -5.75 -7.75 -2.27
CA GLY A 407 -5.93 -7.66 -0.82
C GLY A 407 -5.34 -6.39 -0.22
N GLY A 408 -4.08 -6.08 -0.56
CA GLY A 408 -3.43 -4.85 -0.13
C GLY A 408 -4.18 -3.59 -0.55
N LEU A 409 -4.61 -3.52 -1.81
CA LEU A 409 -5.39 -2.39 -2.27
C LEU A 409 -6.77 -2.30 -1.59
N ALA A 410 -7.47 -3.43 -1.40
CA ALA A 410 -8.75 -3.44 -0.70
C ALA A 410 -8.64 -2.84 0.72
N GLU A 411 -7.61 -3.21 1.48
CA GLU A 411 -7.35 -2.63 2.81
C GLU A 411 -7.05 -1.11 2.72
N ARG A 412 -6.32 -0.68 1.69
CA ARG A 412 -5.98 0.73 1.47
C ARG A 412 -7.21 1.57 1.11
N LEU A 413 -8.07 1.08 0.21
CA LEU A 413 -9.33 1.75 -0.15
C LEU A 413 -10.26 1.91 1.06
N LYS A 414 -10.37 0.87 1.88
CA LYS A 414 -11.17 0.89 3.12
C LYS A 414 -10.63 1.87 4.15
N PHE A 415 -9.30 1.99 4.24
CA PHE A 415 -8.64 3.01 5.06
C PHE A 415 -8.93 4.43 4.55
N LEU A 416 -8.75 4.69 3.24
CA LEU A 416 -9.05 5.98 2.63
C LEU A 416 -10.51 6.38 2.85
N ALA A 417 -11.43 5.44 2.69
CA ALA A 417 -12.85 5.68 2.92
C ALA A 417 -13.17 6.06 4.37
N LYS A 418 -12.54 5.38 5.34
CA LYS A 418 -12.65 5.75 6.77
C LYS A 418 -12.19 7.19 7.03
N ARG A 419 -11.25 7.71 6.23
CA ARG A 419 -10.71 9.07 6.30
C ARG A 419 -11.45 10.10 5.45
N GLY A 420 -12.52 9.71 4.77
CA GLY A 420 -13.29 10.62 3.93
C GLY A 420 -12.61 11.00 2.62
N VAL A 421 -11.51 10.35 2.23
CA VAL A 421 -10.84 10.61 0.94
C VAL A 421 -11.73 10.15 -0.20
N ARG A 422 -11.96 11.03 -1.18
CA ARG A 422 -12.93 10.81 -2.26
C ARG A 422 -12.32 10.61 -3.64
N VAL A 423 -11.01 10.78 -3.79
CA VAL A 423 -10.31 10.68 -5.08
C VAL A 423 -9.21 9.62 -4.99
N PHE A 424 -9.29 8.63 -5.87
CA PHE A 424 -8.34 7.54 -5.96
C PHE A 424 -7.94 7.29 -7.41
N TYR A 425 -6.65 7.08 -7.63
CA TYR A 425 -6.07 6.68 -8.90
C TYR A 425 -5.10 5.51 -8.70
N ALA A 426 -5.26 4.42 -9.44
CA ALA A 426 -4.29 3.33 -9.48
C ALA A 426 -3.47 3.37 -10.77
N CYS A 427 -2.17 3.60 -10.63
CA CYS A 427 -1.18 3.46 -11.69
C CYS A 427 -0.58 2.06 -11.70
N GLY A 428 -1.17 1.21 -12.52
CA GLY A 428 -0.85 -0.22 -12.61
C GLY A 428 -2.06 -1.04 -12.19
N GLY A 429 -1.81 -2.27 -11.77
CA GLY A 429 -2.84 -3.20 -11.36
C GLY A 429 -3.41 -3.97 -12.54
N HIS A 430 -2.90 -5.18 -12.74
CA HIS A 430 -3.36 -6.08 -13.78
C HIS A 430 -4.05 -7.29 -13.12
N GLY A 431 -4.78 -8.09 -13.90
CA GLY A 431 -5.45 -9.28 -13.38
C GLY A 431 -6.93 -9.08 -13.01
N ASP A 432 -7.71 -10.10 -13.35
CA ASP A 432 -9.17 -10.01 -13.40
C ASP A 432 -9.82 -9.91 -12.01
N LEU A 433 -9.29 -10.65 -11.02
CA LEU A 433 -9.75 -10.58 -9.63
C LEU A 433 -9.45 -9.21 -9.00
N TYR A 434 -8.28 -8.64 -9.30
CA TYR A 434 -7.89 -7.31 -8.82
C TYR A 434 -8.87 -6.25 -9.33
N GLN A 435 -9.23 -6.29 -10.63
CA GLN A 435 -10.18 -5.34 -11.21
C GLN A 435 -11.56 -5.49 -10.57
N TRP A 436 -12.04 -6.74 -10.42
CA TRP A 436 -13.34 -7.01 -9.80
C TRP A 436 -13.44 -6.47 -8.38
N VAL A 437 -12.57 -6.94 -7.49
CA VAL A 437 -12.67 -6.61 -6.06
C VAL A 437 -12.57 -5.09 -5.85
N ASN A 438 -11.58 -4.45 -6.48
CA ASN A 438 -11.32 -3.04 -6.23
C ASN A 438 -12.34 -2.11 -6.90
N ALA A 439 -12.86 -2.43 -8.09
CA ALA A 439 -13.94 -1.64 -8.70
C ALA A 439 -15.20 -1.65 -7.82
N ARG A 440 -15.53 -2.81 -7.23
CA ARG A 440 -16.67 -2.93 -6.31
C ARG A 440 -16.46 -2.13 -5.03
N LEU A 441 -15.25 -2.14 -4.45
CA LEU A 441 -14.91 -1.38 -3.26
C LEU A 441 -14.81 0.14 -3.49
N LEU A 442 -14.41 0.56 -4.68
CA LEU A 442 -14.42 1.96 -5.10
C LEU A 442 -15.87 2.52 -5.18
N TRP A 443 -16.84 1.67 -5.48
CA TRP A 443 -18.26 2.04 -5.37
C TRP A 443 -18.73 2.03 -3.91
N ASP A 444 -18.54 0.91 -3.21
CA ASP A 444 -18.98 0.71 -1.82
C ASP A 444 -17.87 0.04 -0.97
N PRO A 445 -17.14 0.81 -0.14
CA PRO A 445 -16.07 0.29 0.69
C PRO A 445 -16.56 -0.55 1.89
N CYS A 446 -17.86 -0.61 2.16
CA CYS A 446 -18.43 -1.45 3.21
C CYS A 446 -18.61 -2.91 2.77
N LEU A 447 -18.46 -3.23 1.48
CA LEU A 447 -18.51 -4.61 0.99
C LEU A 447 -17.42 -5.47 1.63
N ASN A 448 -17.72 -6.75 1.87
CA ASN A 448 -16.75 -7.70 2.38
C ASN A 448 -15.85 -8.18 1.23
N THR A 449 -14.53 -8.01 1.38
CA THR A 449 -13.54 -8.40 0.36
C THR A 449 -13.58 -9.90 0.08
N GLU A 450 -13.66 -10.72 1.13
CA GLU A 450 -13.74 -12.19 1.00
C GLU A 450 -14.97 -12.62 0.20
N ASP A 451 -16.14 -12.02 0.45
CA ASP A 451 -17.37 -12.38 -0.27
C ASP A 451 -17.24 -12.06 -1.77
N LEU A 452 -16.59 -10.95 -2.12
CA LEU A 452 -16.29 -10.58 -3.51
C LEU A 452 -15.32 -11.57 -4.17
N VAL A 453 -14.31 -12.03 -3.42
CA VAL A 453 -13.34 -13.04 -3.89
C VAL A 453 -14.04 -14.38 -4.12
N GLU A 454 -14.86 -14.86 -3.17
CA GLU A 454 -15.62 -16.10 -3.32
C GLU A 454 -16.55 -16.04 -4.53
N GLU A 455 -17.33 -14.96 -4.68
CA GLU A 455 -18.24 -14.76 -5.83
C GLU A 455 -17.46 -14.84 -7.16
N PHE A 456 -16.34 -14.13 -7.26
CA PHE A 456 -15.51 -14.13 -8.46
C PHE A 456 -14.90 -15.51 -8.73
N VAL A 457 -14.29 -16.15 -7.72
CA VAL A 457 -13.59 -17.42 -7.88
C VAL A 457 -14.53 -18.51 -8.36
N HIS A 458 -15.75 -18.56 -7.84
CA HIS A 458 -16.77 -19.50 -8.31
C HIS A 458 -17.17 -19.24 -9.76
N ALA A 459 -17.44 -17.98 -10.13
CA ALA A 459 -17.82 -17.64 -11.50
C ALA A 459 -16.68 -17.85 -12.51
N TYR A 460 -15.46 -17.51 -12.13
CA TYR A 460 -14.30 -17.47 -13.01
C TYR A 460 -13.67 -18.85 -13.19
N TYR A 461 -13.45 -19.60 -12.10
CA TYR A 461 -12.73 -20.88 -12.13
C TYR A 461 -13.66 -22.10 -12.16
N GLY A 462 -14.96 -21.95 -11.89
CA GLY A 462 -15.94 -23.03 -11.93
C GLY A 462 -15.48 -24.27 -11.14
N PRO A 463 -15.24 -25.43 -11.78
CA PRO A 463 -14.83 -26.66 -11.09
C PRO A 463 -13.52 -26.54 -10.31
N ALA A 464 -12.64 -25.58 -10.65
CA ALA A 464 -11.38 -25.33 -9.94
C ALA A 464 -11.48 -24.26 -8.85
N ALA A 465 -12.69 -23.81 -8.46
CA ALA A 465 -12.88 -22.75 -7.47
C ALA A 465 -12.16 -23.04 -6.14
N ASP A 466 -12.30 -24.25 -5.60
CA ASP A 466 -11.70 -24.63 -4.32
C ASP A 466 -10.16 -24.55 -4.29
N PRO A 467 -9.40 -25.22 -5.19
CA PRO A 467 -7.95 -25.11 -5.20
C PRO A 467 -7.47 -23.68 -5.48
N MET A 468 -8.16 -22.93 -6.37
CA MET A 468 -7.78 -21.56 -6.70
C MET A 468 -8.02 -20.58 -5.55
N ARG A 469 -9.14 -20.68 -4.83
CA ARG A 469 -9.38 -19.94 -3.59
C ARG A 469 -8.26 -20.17 -2.57
N ASN A 470 -7.92 -21.43 -2.35
CA ASN A 470 -6.91 -21.79 -1.36
C ASN A 470 -5.52 -21.26 -1.76
N TYR A 471 -5.21 -21.24 -3.06
CA TYR A 471 -3.97 -20.64 -3.57
C TYR A 471 -3.94 -19.12 -3.36
N LEU A 472 -5.01 -18.41 -3.71
CA LEU A 472 -5.10 -16.96 -3.52
C LEU A 472 -4.96 -16.58 -2.03
N ARG A 473 -5.60 -17.35 -1.14
CA ARG A 473 -5.48 -17.17 0.31
C ARG A 473 -4.08 -17.47 0.81
N LEU A 474 -3.44 -18.56 0.34
CA LEU A 474 -2.07 -18.90 0.68
C LEU A 474 -1.11 -17.77 0.26
N LYS A 475 -1.29 -17.23 -0.95
CA LYS A 475 -0.51 -16.09 -1.46
C LYS A 475 -0.68 -14.86 -0.56
N GLN A 476 -1.92 -14.50 -0.22
CA GLN A 476 -2.19 -13.36 0.66
C GLN A 476 -1.58 -13.55 2.06
N GLN A 477 -1.77 -14.71 2.69
CA GLN A 477 -1.20 -15.00 4.01
C GLN A 477 0.34 -14.96 4.01
N THR A 478 0.96 -15.42 2.93
CA THR A 478 2.42 -15.39 2.77
C THR A 478 2.93 -13.96 2.69
N ILE A 479 2.23 -13.09 1.96
CA ILE A 479 2.53 -11.66 1.90
C ILE A 479 2.40 -11.02 3.29
N GLU A 480 1.25 -11.19 3.94
CA GLU A 480 0.96 -10.62 5.25
C GLU A 480 2.00 -11.01 6.31
N ARG A 481 2.48 -12.27 6.27
CA ARG A 481 3.44 -12.80 7.24
C ARG A 481 4.89 -12.48 6.91
N ARG A 482 5.29 -12.52 5.64
CA ARG A 482 6.72 -12.54 5.26
C ARG A 482 7.21 -11.28 4.61
N LEU A 483 6.34 -10.45 4.03
CA LEU A 483 6.79 -9.25 3.31
C LEU A 483 7.45 -8.22 4.24
N ILE A 484 7.14 -8.26 5.55
CA ILE A 484 7.81 -7.45 6.58
C ILE A 484 9.24 -7.94 6.89
N HIS A 485 9.59 -9.17 6.50
CA HIS A 485 10.86 -9.82 6.81
C HIS A 485 11.76 -10.00 5.59
N THR A 486 11.20 -10.19 4.40
CA THR A 486 11.94 -10.54 3.17
C THR A 486 11.33 -9.92 1.92
N ARG A 487 12.17 -9.71 0.91
CA ARG A 487 11.75 -9.27 -0.44
C ARG A 487 11.28 -10.43 -1.32
N GLU A 488 11.58 -11.66 -0.92
CA GLU A 488 11.23 -12.89 -1.63
C GLU A 488 10.24 -13.71 -0.79
N PRO A 489 9.05 -13.18 -0.43
CA PRO A 489 8.13 -13.85 0.49
C PRO A 489 7.70 -15.23 0.00
N PHE A 490 7.76 -15.49 -1.31
CA PHE A 490 7.35 -16.75 -1.94
C PHE A 490 8.48 -17.79 -2.06
N ARG A 491 9.70 -17.50 -1.56
CA ARG A 491 10.80 -18.48 -1.52
C ARG A 491 10.63 -19.56 -0.45
N ASP A 492 9.61 -19.43 0.38
CA ASP A 492 9.28 -20.38 1.42
C ASP A 492 8.98 -21.79 0.87
N ALA A 493 9.62 -22.82 1.45
CA ALA A 493 9.46 -24.20 1.00
C ALA A 493 8.01 -24.72 1.16
N GLU A 494 7.34 -24.38 2.27
CA GLU A 494 5.94 -24.75 2.50
C GLU A 494 5.03 -24.10 1.47
N PHE A 495 5.19 -22.79 1.23
CA PHE A 495 4.46 -22.06 0.18
C PHE A 495 4.63 -22.72 -1.19
N LEU A 496 5.87 -23.02 -1.59
CA LEU A 496 6.19 -23.59 -2.90
C LEU A 496 5.59 -25.00 -3.06
N GLN A 497 5.70 -25.84 -2.02
CA GLN A 497 5.10 -27.17 -2.01
C GLN A 497 3.57 -27.11 -2.13
N ARG A 498 2.91 -26.34 -1.26
CA ARG A 498 1.44 -26.23 -1.25
C ARG A 498 0.92 -25.60 -2.53
N THR A 499 1.64 -24.65 -3.10
CA THR A 499 1.31 -24.08 -4.41
C THR A 499 1.32 -25.15 -5.49
N ALA A 500 2.37 -25.98 -5.57
CA ALA A 500 2.45 -27.06 -6.55
C ALA A 500 1.28 -28.07 -6.42
N GLU A 501 0.93 -28.47 -5.19
CA GLU A 501 -0.19 -29.36 -4.90
C GLU A 501 -1.55 -28.76 -5.33
N LEU A 502 -1.78 -27.48 -5.03
CA LEU A 502 -3.00 -26.77 -5.43
C LEU A 502 -3.10 -26.62 -6.95
N MET A 503 -1.98 -26.35 -7.62
CA MET A 503 -1.92 -26.23 -9.08
C MET A 503 -2.23 -27.55 -9.78
N GLN A 504 -1.73 -28.68 -9.26
CA GLN A 504 -2.06 -30.00 -9.76
C GLN A 504 -3.56 -30.30 -9.65
N ARG A 505 -4.18 -29.96 -8.52
CA ARG A 505 -5.64 -30.12 -8.31
C ARG A 505 -6.45 -29.22 -9.25
N ALA A 506 -6.03 -27.98 -9.45
CA ALA A 506 -6.70 -27.05 -10.37
C ALA A 506 -6.62 -27.53 -11.83
N GLU A 507 -5.46 -28.02 -12.27
CA GLU A 507 -5.28 -28.59 -13.61
C GLU A 507 -6.15 -29.84 -13.83
N ALA A 508 -6.22 -30.74 -12.83
CA ALA A 508 -7.10 -31.90 -12.90
C ALA A 508 -8.58 -31.50 -13.02
N ALA A 509 -9.02 -30.50 -12.25
CA ALA A 509 -10.38 -29.96 -12.34
C ALA A 509 -10.66 -29.27 -13.69
N ALA A 510 -9.63 -28.72 -14.34
CA ALA A 510 -9.76 -28.06 -15.64
C ALA A 510 -10.08 -29.04 -16.78
N GLN A 511 -9.72 -30.32 -16.66
CA GLN A 511 -9.88 -31.30 -17.75
C GLN A 511 -11.34 -31.49 -18.16
N ALA A 512 -12.25 -31.43 -17.19
CA ALA A 512 -13.69 -31.56 -17.39
C ALA A 512 -14.39 -30.26 -17.82
N ALA A 513 -13.67 -29.14 -17.93
CA ALA A 513 -14.24 -27.84 -18.28
C ALA A 513 -14.23 -27.58 -19.80
N ASP A 514 -15.14 -26.71 -20.26
CA ASP A 514 -15.13 -26.17 -21.63
C ASP A 514 -13.85 -25.35 -21.90
N ASP A 515 -13.51 -25.12 -23.17
CA ASP A 515 -12.25 -24.47 -23.56
C ASP A 515 -12.08 -23.06 -22.95
N ARG A 516 -13.15 -22.28 -22.77
CA ARG A 516 -13.05 -20.94 -22.16
C ARG A 516 -12.75 -21.04 -20.67
N THR A 517 -13.46 -21.90 -19.95
CA THR A 517 -13.21 -22.15 -18.52
C THR A 517 -11.84 -22.77 -18.31
N LYS A 518 -11.44 -23.73 -19.14
CA LYS A 518 -10.12 -24.38 -19.14
C LYS A 518 -9.01 -23.35 -19.35
N LEU A 519 -9.15 -22.44 -20.31
CA LEU A 519 -8.19 -21.36 -20.53
C LEU A 519 -8.04 -20.46 -19.27
N ARG A 520 -9.14 -20.05 -18.63
CA ARG A 520 -9.10 -19.22 -17.40
C ARG A 520 -8.36 -19.90 -16.25
N ILE A 521 -8.61 -21.20 -16.05
CA ILE A 521 -7.94 -21.99 -15.02
C ILE A 521 -6.46 -22.09 -15.34
N LEU A 522 -6.11 -22.59 -16.53
CA LEU A 522 -4.72 -22.87 -16.90
C LEU A 522 -3.85 -21.61 -16.97
N ASP A 523 -4.39 -20.47 -17.43
CA ASP A 523 -3.66 -19.19 -17.41
C ASP A 523 -3.20 -18.83 -15.99
N SER A 524 -4.09 -18.95 -14.99
CA SER A 524 -3.74 -18.72 -13.57
C SER A 524 -2.79 -19.77 -13.01
N VAL A 525 -2.94 -21.04 -13.40
CA VAL A 525 -2.01 -22.11 -13.00
C VAL A 525 -0.60 -21.83 -13.53
N GLY A 526 -0.48 -21.22 -14.71
CA GLY A 526 0.80 -20.90 -15.34
C GLY A 526 1.54 -19.78 -14.64
N GLU A 527 0.81 -18.76 -14.20
CA GLU A 527 1.37 -17.70 -13.36
C GLU A 527 1.90 -18.28 -12.04
N ALA A 528 1.13 -19.16 -11.38
CA ALA A 528 1.55 -19.80 -10.14
C ALA A 528 2.75 -20.75 -10.32
N ARG A 529 2.79 -21.54 -11.40
CA ARG A 529 3.94 -22.41 -11.73
C ARG A 529 5.20 -21.61 -12.02
N ALA A 530 5.08 -20.46 -12.70
CA ALA A 530 6.22 -19.59 -12.91
C ALA A 530 6.80 -19.05 -11.60
N VAL A 531 5.95 -18.72 -10.62
CA VAL A 531 6.41 -18.36 -9.26
C VAL A 531 7.19 -19.53 -8.64
N VAL A 532 6.65 -20.76 -8.71
CA VAL A 532 7.35 -21.94 -8.18
C VAL A 532 8.71 -22.13 -8.86
N LEU A 533 8.73 -22.07 -10.20
CA LEU A 533 9.93 -22.23 -11.02
C LEU A 533 10.98 -21.15 -10.70
N GLN A 534 10.57 -19.90 -10.58
CA GLN A 534 11.46 -18.77 -10.28
C GLN A 534 12.09 -18.88 -8.89
N TYR A 535 11.30 -19.19 -7.85
CA TYR A 535 11.78 -19.15 -6.46
C TYR A 535 12.41 -20.45 -5.97
N ARG A 536 12.09 -21.60 -6.58
CA ARG A 536 12.89 -22.82 -6.37
C ARG A 536 14.26 -22.73 -7.04
N HIS A 537 14.41 -21.86 -8.04
CA HIS A 537 15.63 -21.76 -8.86
C HIS A 537 16.08 -20.31 -9.07
N PRO A 538 16.38 -19.54 -7.99
CA PRO A 538 16.80 -18.15 -8.13
C PRO A 538 18.15 -18.05 -8.86
N GLN A 539 18.22 -17.21 -9.88
CA GLN A 539 19.50 -16.87 -10.53
C GLN A 539 20.25 -15.83 -9.69
N SER A 540 21.35 -16.21 -9.05
CA SER A 540 22.39 -15.26 -8.63
C SER A 540 23.34 -15.02 -9.80
N GLY A 541 22.92 -14.15 -10.72
CA GLY A 541 23.68 -13.82 -11.93
C GLY A 541 23.67 -14.92 -13.00
N PRO A 542 24.36 -14.70 -14.14
CA PRO A 542 24.25 -15.56 -15.33
C PRO A 542 24.79 -16.99 -15.19
N ARG A 543 25.34 -17.40 -14.03
CA ARG A 543 26.16 -18.62 -13.92
C ARG A 543 25.96 -19.55 -12.71
N GLU A 544 25.11 -19.26 -11.72
CA GLU A 544 24.92 -20.17 -10.57
C GLU A 544 23.57 -20.92 -10.61
N LEU A 545 23.62 -22.26 -10.48
CA LEU A 545 22.47 -23.13 -10.18
C LEU A 545 22.77 -23.82 -8.84
N ARG A 546 21.93 -23.61 -7.81
CA ARG A 546 22.14 -24.13 -6.46
C ARG A 546 21.12 -25.22 -6.07
N VAL A 547 20.68 -26.08 -6.99
CA VAL A 547 19.50 -26.93 -6.73
C VAL A 547 19.65 -28.33 -7.32
N GLU A 548 18.96 -29.30 -6.73
CA GLU A 548 18.79 -30.64 -7.29
C GLU A 548 18.22 -30.59 -8.72
N PRO A 549 18.87 -31.24 -9.70
CA PRO A 549 18.47 -31.17 -11.10
C PRO A 549 17.08 -31.75 -11.41
N SER A 550 16.68 -32.82 -10.72
CA SER A 550 15.47 -33.58 -11.05
C SER A 550 14.15 -32.81 -10.76
N PRO A 551 13.96 -32.21 -9.56
CA PRO A 551 12.80 -31.37 -9.31
C PRO A 551 12.69 -30.18 -10.28
N TYR A 552 13.82 -29.55 -10.64
CA TYR A 552 13.81 -28.42 -11.57
C TYR A 552 13.31 -28.80 -12.95
N ARG A 553 13.86 -29.91 -13.49
CA ARG A 553 13.48 -30.43 -14.80
C ARG A 553 11.97 -30.69 -14.87
N ARG A 554 11.41 -31.32 -13.83
CA ARG A 554 9.99 -31.60 -13.72
C ARG A 554 9.14 -30.32 -13.71
N ASP A 555 9.51 -29.34 -12.88
CA ASP A 555 8.75 -28.09 -12.77
C ASP A 555 8.83 -27.28 -14.08
N LEU A 556 9.98 -27.29 -14.76
CA LEU A 556 10.17 -26.66 -16.08
C LEU A 556 9.32 -27.35 -17.16
N GLU A 557 9.30 -28.68 -17.21
CA GLU A 557 8.47 -29.44 -18.15
C GLU A 557 6.98 -29.16 -17.96
N GLN A 558 6.52 -29.10 -16.71
CA GLN A 558 5.15 -28.76 -16.36
C GLN A 558 4.79 -27.33 -16.76
N PHE A 559 5.69 -26.37 -16.53
CA PHE A 559 5.51 -24.99 -16.94
C PHE A 559 5.42 -24.85 -18.46
N LEU A 560 6.34 -25.47 -19.21
CA LEU A 560 6.35 -25.44 -20.68
C LEU A 560 5.10 -26.07 -21.29
N THR A 561 4.73 -27.27 -20.83
CA THR A 561 3.54 -27.99 -21.32
C THR A 561 2.29 -27.12 -21.17
N GLN A 562 2.17 -26.48 -20.03
CA GLN A 562 1.00 -25.70 -19.70
C GLN A 562 0.95 -24.35 -20.42
N ALA A 563 2.09 -23.67 -20.58
CA ALA A 563 2.18 -22.41 -21.34
C ALA A 563 1.82 -22.64 -22.82
N LEU A 564 2.30 -23.72 -23.43
CA LEU A 564 1.99 -24.08 -24.81
C LEU A 564 0.51 -24.47 -24.99
N LEU A 565 -0.08 -25.18 -24.03
CA LEU A 565 -1.52 -25.50 -24.04
C LEU A 565 -2.39 -24.23 -23.95
N VAL A 566 -2.00 -23.24 -23.13
CA VAL A 566 -2.70 -21.95 -23.04
C VAL A 566 -2.65 -21.18 -24.36
N GLU A 567 -1.50 -21.20 -25.04
CA GLU A 567 -1.37 -20.61 -26.38
C GLU A 567 -2.28 -21.31 -27.40
N GLU A 568 -2.27 -22.64 -27.42
CA GLU A 568 -3.11 -23.44 -28.32
C GLU A 568 -4.61 -23.19 -28.08
N LEU A 569 -5.04 -23.12 -26.81
CA LEU A 569 -6.40 -22.77 -26.43
C LEU A 569 -6.79 -21.37 -26.91
N CYS A 570 -5.89 -20.38 -26.77
CA CYS A 570 -6.11 -19.04 -27.31
C CYS A 570 -6.32 -19.07 -28.83
N GLN A 571 -5.52 -19.87 -29.56
CA GLN A 571 -5.66 -20.03 -31.00
C GLN A 571 -6.98 -20.71 -31.39
N ARG A 572 -7.37 -21.80 -30.70
CA ARG A 572 -8.64 -22.51 -30.93
C ARG A 572 -9.85 -21.62 -30.68
N LEU A 573 -9.78 -20.74 -29.67
CA LEU A 573 -10.82 -19.75 -29.37
C LEU A 573 -10.81 -18.53 -30.31
N GLY A 574 -9.92 -18.51 -31.32
CA GLY A 574 -9.81 -17.42 -32.29
C GLY A 574 -9.13 -16.15 -31.76
N ASN A 575 -8.56 -16.17 -30.55
CA ASN A 575 -7.91 -15.02 -29.93
C ASN A 575 -6.41 -14.98 -30.27
N ARG A 576 -6.10 -14.60 -31.51
CA ARG A 576 -4.71 -14.50 -32.02
C ARG A 576 -3.84 -13.55 -31.22
N TYR A 577 -4.40 -12.45 -30.72
CA TYR A 577 -3.66 -11.48 -29.91
C TYR A 577 -3.26 -12.05 -28.55
N ALA A 578 -4.18 -12.74 -27.86
CA ALA A 578 -3.87 -13.42 -26.61
C ALA A 578 -2.82 -14.53 -26.82
N ALA A 579 -2.94 -15.32 -27.89
CA ALA A 579 -1.94 -16.34 -28.21
C ALA A 579 -0.53 -15.73 -28.41
N LYS A 580 -0.44 -14.63 -29.16
CA LYS A 580 0.82 -13.88 -29.35
C LYS A 580 1.37 -13.36 -28.02
N THR A 581 0.50 -12.79 -27.19
CA THR A 581 0.87 -12.25 -25.87
C THR A 581 1.42 -13.35 -24.96
N GLN A 582 0.78 -14.51 -24.92
CA GLN A 582 1.20 -15.67 -24.13
C GLN A 582 2.55 -16.22 -24.61
N ARG A 583 2.77 -16.29 -25.93
CA ARG A 583 4.08 -16.65 -26.51
C ARG A 583 5.18 -15.67 -26.07
N GLY A 584 4.92 -14.37 -26.14
CA GLY A 584 5.88 -13.34 -25.71
C GLY A 584 6.22 -13.46 -24.22
N GLN A 585 5.22 -13.62 -23.36
CA GLN A 585 5.42 -13.81 -21.91
C GLN A 585 6.22 -15.09 -21.58
N LEU A 586 6.00 -16.18 -22.32
CA LEU A 586 6.80 -17.39 -22.20
C LEU A 586 8.27 -17.12 -22.54
N GLN A 587 8.53 -16.40 -23.63
CA GLN A 587 9.89 -16.06 -24.07
C GLN A 587 10.61 -15.18 -23.04
N GLU A 588 9.96 -14.13 -22.54
CA GLU A 588 10.50 -13.26 -21.48
C GLU A 588 10.86 -14.06 -20.22
N ARG A 589 9.99 -14.98 -19.79
CA ARG A 589 10.26 -15.85 -18.63
C ARG A 589 11.43 -16.79 -18.86
N LEU A 590 11.53 -17.41 -20.04
CA LEU A 590 12.66 -18.27 -20.39
C LEU A 590 13.97 -17.48 -20.47
N GLN A 591 13.92 -16.22 -20.92
CA GLN A 591 15.07 -15.31 -20.92
C GLN A 591 15.51 -14.96 -19.50
N MET A 592 14.58 -14.67 -18.59
CA MET A 592 14.89 -14.46 -17.17
C MET A 592 15.51 -15.70 -16.52
N LEU A 593 15.17 -16.90 -17.00
CA LEU A 593 15.76 -18.17 -16.56
C LEU A 593 17.05 -18.54 -17.30
N GLY A 594 17.55 -17.69 -18.21
CA GLY A 594 18.77 -17.97 -18.99
C GLY A 594 18.64 -19.18 -19.92
N LEU A 595 17.42 -19.60 -20.25
CA LEU A 595 17.10 -20.74 -21.10
C LEU A 595 16.67 -20.32 -22.53
N TRP A 596 16.81 -19.03 -22.84
CA TRP A 596 16.46 -18.44 -24.13
C TRP A 596 17.66 -17.70 -24.75
N SER A 597 17.96 -17.99 -26.02
CA SER A 597 19.14 -17.48 -26.72
C SER A 597 18.84 -16.70 -28.02
N GLN A 598 17.56 -16.59 -28.44
CA GLN A 598 17.16 -15.87 -29.65
C GLN A 598 16.72 -14.43 -29.37
N SER A 599 16.77 -13.55 -30.37
CA SER A 599 16.26 -12.17 -30.24
C SER A 599 14.74 -12.18 -29.99
N PRO A 600 14.20 -11.41 -29.03
CA PRO A 600 12.77 -11.33 -28.75
C PRO A 600 11.92 -10.75 -29.90
N ASP A 601 12.55 -10.16 -30.92
CA ASP A 601 11.88 -9.44 -32.01
C ASP A 601 11.53 -10.31 -33.25
N ALA A 602 11.58 -11.64 -33.15
CA ALA A 602 11.23 -12.51 -34.28
C ALA A 602 9.71 -12.39 -34.63
N PRO A 603 9.34 -12.17 -35.91
CA PRO A 603 7.94 -12.12 -36.35
C PRO A 603 7.13 -13.37 -35.97
N ALA A 604 5.84 -13.21 -35.63
CA ALA A 604 4.99 -14.29 -35.11
C ALA A 604 4.74 -15.44 -36.10
N ASP A 605 4.88 -15.19 -37.41
CA ASP A 605 4.83 -16.17 -38.50
C ASP A 605 6.13 -16.98 -38.66
N GLN A 606 7.20 -16.57 -37.96
CA GLN A 606 8.48 -17.27 -37.88
C GLN A 606 8.70 -17.93 -36.51
N ALA A 607 7.71 -17.89 -35.62
CA ALA A 607 7.79 -18.52 -34.32
C ALA A 607 7.89 -20.04 -34.46
N GLU A 608 8.90 -20.62 -33.84
CA GLU A 608 9.11 -22.06 -33.80
C GLU A 608 7.88 -22.80 -33.22
N PRO A 609 7.47 -23.95 -33.80
CA PRO A 609 6.43 -24.79 -33.23
C PRO A 609 6.66 -25.13 -31.75
N GLY A 610 5.57 -25.19 -30.96
CA GLY A 610 5.64 -25.40 -29.51
C GLY A 610 6.47 -26.60 -29.07
N ASP A 611 6.32 -27.74 -29.74
CA ASP A 611 7.06 -28.97 -29.41
C ASP A 611 8.57 -28.82 -29.60
N LYS A 612 9.00 -28.19 -30.70
CA LYS A 612 10.42 -27.95 -30.96
C LYS A 612 11.01 -26.95 -29.95
N LEU A 613 10.24 -25.91 -29.60
CA LEU A 613 10.63 -24.99 -28.54
C LEU A 613 10.85 -25.73 -27.22
N ARG A 614 9.91 -26.61 -26.85
CA ARG A 614 10.01 -27.41 -25.62
C ARG A 614 11.26 -28.28 -25.62
N GLU A 615 11.50 -29.03 -26.69
CA GLU A 615 12.68 -29.88 -26.85
C GLU A 615 13.97 -29.07 -26.71
N ARG A 616 14.05 -27.92 -27.39
CA ARG A 616 15.21 -27.03 -27.36
C ARG A 616 15.47 -26.46 -25.96
N VAL A 617 14.44 -26.00 -25.27
CA VAL A 617 14.58 -25.44 -23.91
C VAL A 617 15.05 -26.51 -22.93
N LEU A 618 14.48 -27.72 -23.01
CA LEU A 618 14.91 -28.85 -22.16
C LEU A 618 16.33 -29.29 -22.49
N ALA A 619 16.72 -29.32 -23.76
CA ALA A 619 18.10 -29.61 -24.17
C ALA A 619 19.09 -28.54 -23.67
N SER A 620 18.71 -27.25 -23.75
CA SER A 620 19.50 -26.15 -23.19
C SER A 620 19.65 -26.28 -21.67
N PHE A 621 18.59 -26.71 -20.98
CA PHE A 621 18.64 -26.95 -19.54
C PHE A 621 19.56 -28.13 -19.18
N ASP A 622 19.41 -29.26 -19.87
CA ASP A 622 20.24 -30.45 -19.65
C ASP A 622 21.74 -30.17 -19.94
N GLU A 623 22.05 -29.32 -20.92
CA GLU A 623 23.43 -28.89 -21.21
C GLU A 623 23.99 -27.94 -20.14
N GLN A 624 23.16 -27.03 -19.60
CA GLN A 624 23.55 -26.19 -18.47
C GLN A 624 23.87 -27.00 -17.21
N LEU A 625 23.15 -28.11 -16.98
CA LEU A 625 23.45 -29.03 -15.88
C LEU A 625 24.79 -29.76 -16.06
N ARG A 626 25.10 -30.22 -17.28
CA ARG A 626 26.37 -30.91 -17.58
C ARG A 626 27.60 -30.02 -17.38
N THR A 627 27.45 -28.72 -17.65
CA THR A 627 28.56 -27.75 -17.62
C THR A 627 28.76 -27.08 -16.26
N ARG A 628 27.91 -27.35 -15.25
CA ARG A 628 27.91 -26.65 -13.95
C ARG A 628 27.83 -27.64 -12.80
N SER A 629 28.98 -27.96 -12.21
CA SER A 629 29.08 -28.77 -10.99
C SER A 629 29.44 -27.88 -9.80
N THR A 630 28.43 -27.46 -9.03
CA THR A 630 28.59 -27.28 -7.58
C THR A 630 27.30 -27.71 -6.92
N THR A 631 27.33 -28.87 -6.25
CA THR A 631 26.32 -29.22 -5.27
C THR A 631 26.32 -28.13 -4.18
N PRO A 632 25.17 -27.62 -3.71
CA PRO A 632 25.15 -26.78 -2.53
C PRO A 632 25.71 -27.60 -1.37
N GLY A 633 26.94 -27.29 -0.94
CA GLY A 633 27.43 -27.83 0.32
C GLY A 633 26.57 -27.28 1.45
N ASP A 634 26.30 -28.08 2.47
CA ASP A 634 25.72 -27.59 3.72
C ASP A 634 26.55 -26.41 4.22
N VAL A 635 25.96 -25.21 4.18
CA VAL A 635 26.66 -24.00 4.61
C VAL A 635 26.66 -23.99 6.14
N THR A 636 27.74 -24.48 6.73
CA THR A 636 27.93 -24.45 8.18
C THR A 636 27.84 -23.00 8.68
N PRO A 637 27.05 -22.70 9.74
CA PRO A 637 27.00 -21.37 10.33
C PRO A 637 28.40 -20.87 10.72
N LYS A 638 28.80 -19.69 10.22
CA LYS A 638 30.06 -19.01 10.51
C LYS A 638 29.77 -17.63 11.09
N THR A 639 30.54 -17.23 12.09
CA THR A 639 30.49 -15.91 12.71
C THR A 639 31.90 -15.43 13.03
N VAL A 640 32.20 -14.18 12.67
CA VAL A 640 33.48 -13.51 12.95
C VAL A 640 33.15 -12.23 13.71
N CYS A 641 33.71 -12.05 14.91
CA CYS A 641 33.40 -10.92 15.78
C CYS A 641 34.65 -10.08 16.06
N CYS A 642 34.50 -8.76 16.06
CA CYS A 642 35.50 -7.79 16.47
C CYS A 642 34.91 -6.87 17.53
N SER A 643 35.51 -6.84 18.72
CA SER A 643 35.15 -5.88 19.78
C SER A 643 36.04 -4.65 19.69
N PHE A 644 35.45 -3.47 19.87
CA PHE A 644 36.16 -2.20 19.95
C PHE A 644 36.46 -1.76 21.39
N ALA A 645 36.35 -2.69 22.36
CA ALA A 645 36.56 -2.41 23.78
C ALA A 645 38.05 -2.42 24.20
N GLU A 646 38.89 -3.11 23.43
CA GLU A 646 40.32 -3.29 23.75
C GLU A 646 41.15 -2.04 23.41
N PRO A 647 42.09 -1.62 24.28
CA PRO A 647 42.92 -0.43 24.06
C PRO A 647 43.66 -0.42 22.72
N GLU A 648 44.14 -1.58 22.28
CA GLU A 648 44.88 -1.76 21.02
C GLU A 648 44.01 -1.60 19.77
N GLN A 649 42.72 -1.96 19.86
CA GLN A 649 41.76 -1.79 18.77
C GLN A 649 41.26 -0.35 18.71
N PHE A 650 41.03 0.26 19.87
CA PHE A 650 40.63 1.66 19.98
C PHE A 650 41.71 2.62 19.46
N ALA A 651 43.00 2.37 19.76
CA ALA A 651 44.10 3.22 19.32
C ALA A 651 44.33 3.23 17.79
N LYS A 652 43.74 2.27 17.06
CA LYS A 652 43.81 2.20 15.58
C LYS A 652 42.82 3.11 14.88
N TRP A 653 41.84 3.67 15.59
CA TRP A 653 40.87 4.58 15.00
C TRP A 653 41.50 5.95 14.73
N ILE A 654 41.32 6.41 13.50
CA ILE A 654 41.65 7.78 13.09
C ILE A 654 40.36 8.54 12.80
N SER A 655 40.34 9.84 13.08
CA SER A 655 39.21 10.72 12.79
C SER A 655 39.62 11.89 11.92
N ASP A 656 38.76 12.26 10.97
CA ASP A 656 38.89 13.46 10.14
C ASP A 656 37.56 14.22 10.08
N GLY A 657 37.55 15.45 9.57
CA GLY A 657 36.38 16.30 9.57
C GLY A 657 36.55 17.57 8.77
N SER A 658 35.43 18.16 8.36
CA SER A 658 35.43 19.39 7.55
C SER A 658 36.04 20.61 8.26
N ARG A 659 36.06 20.60 9.60
CA ARG A 659 36.65 21.62 10.47
C ARG A 659 37.65 20.95 11.41
N LYS A 660 38.95 21.04 11.09
CA LYS A 660 40.00 20.31 11.82
C LYS A 660 40.08 20.65 13.31
N GLU A 661 39.71 21.87 13.66
CA GLU A 661 39.69 22.36 15.04
C GLU A 661 38.54 21.79 15.89
N LEU A 662 37.50 21.21 15.26
CA LEU A 662 36.38 20.58 15.96
C LEU A 662 36.59 19.07 16.16
N ILE A 663 37.62 18.49 15.53
CA ILE A 663 37.87 17.05 15.59
C ILE A 663 38.55 16.74 16.91
N SER A 664 37.88 15.93 17.73
CA SER A 664 38.51 15.26 18.85
C SER A 664 38.98 13.87 18.38
N PRO A 665 40.13 13.37 18.87
CA PRO A 665 40.48 11.97 18.67
C PRO A 665 39.32 11.08 19.12
N PRO A 666 39.11 9.90 18.51
CA PRO A 666 38.18 8.92 19.03
C PRO A 666 38.49 8.67 20.51
N GLU A 667 37.47 8.48 21.35
CA GLU A 667 37.64 8.30 22.81
C GLU A 667 37.05 6.97 23.28
N LYS A 668 37.66 6.33 24.28
CA LYS A 668 37.06 5.16 24.92
C LYS A 668 35.81 5.62 25.66
N HIS A 669 34.68 4.99 25.38
CA HIS A 669 33.43 5.27 26.05
C HIS A 669 32.82 3.99 26.59
N THR A 670 32.31 4.07 27.82
CA THR A 670 31.66 2.97 28.50
C THR A 670 30.24 3.40 28.88
N ARG A 671 29.25 2.62 28.45
CA ARG A 671 27.84 2.78 28.81
C ARG A 671 27.42 1.70 29.77
N GLN A 672 26.67 2.06 30.80
CA GLN A 672 26.10 1.09 31.73
C GLN A 672 24.87 0.45 31.09
N GLN A 673 24.90 -0.87 30.95
CA GLN A 673 23.74 -1.60 30.43
C GLN A 673 22.65 -1.68 31.51
N PRO A 674 21.38 -1.87 31.12
CA PRO A 674 20.29 -2.15 32.06
C PRO A 674 20.51 -3.42 32.91
N SER A 675 21.36 -4.33 32.43
CA SER A 675 21.86 -5.52 33.14
C SER A 675 22.77 -5.20 34.33
N GLY A 676 23.35 -3.99 34.38
CA GLY A 676 24.45 -3.60 35.26
C GLY A 676 25.85 -3.91 34.71
N GLN A 677 25.99 -4.55 33.55
CA GLN A 677 27.30 -4.76 32.91
C GLN A 677 27.71 -3.55 32.05
N PRO A 678 28.98 -3.13 32.05
CA PRO A 678 29.45 -2.04 31.20
C PRO A 678 29.67 -2.51 29.75
N LEU A 679 29.15 -1.77 28.78
CA LEU A 679 29.46 -1.92 27.36
C LEU A 679 30.48 -0.86 26.96
N SER A 680 31.66 -1.28 26.50
CA SER A 680 32.75 -0.37 26.12
C SER A 680 32.99 -0.37 24.61
N GLY A 681 33.35 0.78 24.06
CA GLY A 681 33.61 0.95 22.64
C GLY A 681 34.33 2.25 22.30
N VAL A 682 34.39 2.56 21.01
CA VAL A 682 34.99 3.78 20.47
C VAL A 682 33.90 4.82 20.25
N ARG A 683 34.00 5.97 20.91
CA ARG A 683 33.12 7.12 20.70
C ARG A 683 33.73 8.10 19.72
N ILE A 684 32.92 8.51 18.77
CA ILE A 684 33.18 9.57 17.80
C ILE A 684 32.22 10.71 18.14
N ARG A 685 32.78 11.89 18.44
CA ARG A 685 32.01 13.09 18.69
C ARG A 685 31.86 13.88 17.40
N ALA A 686 30.62 14.13 16.99
CA ALA A 686 30.27 14.94 15.83
C ALA A 686 29.57 16.23 16.29
N PRO A 687 30.31 17.34 16.51
CA PRO A 687 29.72 18.64 16.85
C PRO A 687 29.09 19.30 15.61
N LEU A 688 28.01 18.69 15.11
CA LEU A 688 27.36 19.07 13.86
C LEU A 688 26.79 20.49 13.90
N SER A 689 26.36 20.98 15.07
CA SER A 689 25.82 22.33 15.24
C SER A 689 26.89 23.43 15.13
N ALA A 690 28.18 23.07 15.26
CA ALA A 690 29.30 24.00 15.12
C ALA A 690 29.86 24.06 13.67
N LEU A 691 29.28 23.28 12.76
CA LEU A 691 29.67 23.30 11.35
C LEU A 691 29.23 24.59 10.65
N PRO A 692 29.94 25.02 9.60
CA PRO A 692 29.54 26.19 8.82
C PRO A 692 28.10 26.06 8.32
N VAL A 693 27.34 27.13 8.47
CA VAL A 693 25.96 27.19 7.98
C VAL A 693 25.91 27.81 6.59
N ILE A 694 25.15 27.18 5.71
CA ILE A 694 24.79 27.69 4.40
C ILE A 694 23.38 28.30 4.49
N PRO A 695 23.22 29.60 4.15
CA PRO A 695 21.90 30.20 4.03
C PRO A 695 21.12 29.59 2.86
N HIS A 696 19.91 29.11 3.10
CA HIS A 696 19.01 28.61 2.06
C HIS A 696 17.56 29.06 2.32
N GLY A 697 17.12 30.11 1.63
CA GLY A 697 15.82 30.75 1.88
C GLY A 697 15.75 31.33 3.30
N LYS A 698 14.70 30.97 4.07
CA LYS A 698 14.55 31.32 5.49
C LYS A 698 15.27 30.33 6.43
N ARG A 699 15.92 29.29 5.91
CA ARG A 699 16.56 28.23 6.70
C ARG A 699 18.09 28.32 6.66
N GLN A 700 18.68 27.72 7.66
CA GLN A 700 20.12 27.59 7.88
C GLN A 700 20.45 26.10 7.89
N ILE A 701 21.30 25.63 6.97
CA ILE A 701 21.69 24.22 6.83
C ILE A 701 23.17 24.09 7.16
N HIS A 702 23.54 23.10 7.97
CA HIS A 702 24.94 22.85 8.32
C HIS A 702 25.66 22.11 7.19
N ALA A 703 26.84 22.58 6.80
CA ALA A 703 27.68 21.96 5.79
C ALA A 703 28.91 21.29 6.40
N GLY A 704 29.20 20.08 5.94
CA GLY A 704 30.35 19.30 6.38
C GLY A 704 29.95 17.95 6.95
N ARG A 705 30.96 17.22 7.43
CA ARG A 705 30.84 15.87 7.99
C ARG A 705 32.01 15.56 8.93
N PHE A 706 31.84 14.53 9.74
CA PHE A 706 32.84 13.92 10.62
C PHE A 706 33.04 12.47 10.23
N TYR A 707 34.28 12.07 10.04
CA TYR A 707 34.68 10.77 9.53
C TYR A 707 35.57 10.06 10.54
N ALA A 708 35.43 8.74 10.67
CA ALA A 708 36.36 7.90 11.40
C ALA A 708 36.63 6.59 10.66
N GLU A 709 37.86 6.07 10.75
CA GLU A 709 38.29 4.84 10.07
C GLU A 709 39.19 4.01 10.98
N THR A 710 39.14 2.70 10.80
CA THR A 710 40.13 1.75 11.34
C THR A 710 40.46 0.68 10.30
N THR A 711 41.70 0.17 10.36
CA THR A 711 42.20 -0.91 9.49
C THR A 711 42.52 -2.18 10.28
N PHE A 712 42.35 -3.34 9.64
CA PHE A 712 42.69 -4.64 10.19
C PHE A 712 44.00 -5.16 9.59
N ASP A 713 44.95 -5.48 10.45
CA ASP A 713 46.23 -6.10 10.07
C ASP A 713 46.56 -7.22 11.09
N PRO A 714 46.50 -8.51 10.67
CA PRO A 714 46.04 -8.98 9.36
C PRO A 714 44.53 -8.72 9.13
N PRO A 715 44.04 -8.75 7.87
CA PRO A 715 42.61 -8.64 7.55
C PRO A 715 41.75 -9.72 8.23
N LEU A 716 40.48 -9.39 8.53
CA LEU A 716 39.56 -10.38 9.10
C LEU A 716 38.96 -11.28 8.01
N ASP A 717 39.05 -12.60 8.17
CA ASP A 717 38.52 -13.58 7.23
C ASP A 717 36.98 -13.69 7.31
N ALA A 718 36.28 -13.04 6.38
CA ALA A 718 34.83 -13.09 6.24
C ALA A 718 34.38 -14.10 5.16
N THR A 719 35.22 -15.06 4.75
CA THR A 719 34.85 -16.06 3.72
C THR A 719 33.53 -16.74 4.05
N GLY A 720 32.59 -16.71 3.10
CA GLY A 720 31.24 -17.26 3.22
C GLY A 720 30.24 -16.38 4.00
N CYS A 721 30.67 -15.29 4.64
CA CYS A 721 29.80 -14.36 5.35
C CYS A 721 29.19 -13.34 4.38
N GLN A 722 27.86 -13.26 4.39
CA GLN A 722 27.08 -12.36 3.54
C GLN A 722 26.56 -11.14 4.30
N PHE A 723 26.61 -11.15 5.63
CA PHE A 723 26.14 -10.06 6.49
C PHE A 723 27.26 -9.47 7.33
N VAL A 724 27.24 -8.16 7.54
CA VAL A 724 28.10 -7.42 8.48
C VAL A 724 27.22 -6.57 9.37
N SER A 725 27.26 -6.77 10.69
CA SER A 725 26.44 -6.08 11.69
C SER A 725 27.30 -5.22 12.60
N PHE A 726 26.83 -4.02 12.94
CA PHE A 726 27.48 -3.05 13.82
C PHE A 726 26.61 -2.81 15.05
N HIS A 727 27.16 -3.01 16.25
CA HIS A 727 26.52 -2.65 17.50
C HIS A 727 26.93 -1.24 17.88
N VAL A 728 25.97 -0.31 17.87
CA VAL A 728 26.23 1.12 17.96
C VAL A 728 25.25 1.82 18.90
N HIS A 729 25.64 2.99 19.40
CA HIS A 729 24.76 3.93 20.08
C HIS A 729 24.92 5.32 19.48
N ALA A 730 23.82 6.05 19.26
CA ALA A 730 23.86 7.47 18.89
C ALA A 730 23.13 8.31 19.95
N SER A 731 23.66 9.48 20.32
CA SER A 731 23.00 10.37 21.31
C SER A 731 21.85 11.20 20.72
N ALA A 732 21.69 11.21 19.40
CA ALA A 732 20.62 11.86 18.68
C ALA A 732 20.39 11.16 17.34
N ASP A 733 19.26 11.46 16.69
CA ASP A 733 19.02 10.99 15.32
C ASP A 733 19.99 11.67 14.36
N VAL A 734 20.80 10.87 13.67
CA VAL A 734 21.83 11.37 12.76
C VAL A 734 21.96 10.44 11.54
N PRO A 735 21.97 10.98 10.31
CA PRO A 735 22.31 10.17 9.16
C PRO A 735 23.80 9.80 9.22
N ALA A 736 24.15 8.62 8.73
CA ALA A 736 25.53 8.17 8.61
C ALA A 736 25.75 7.37 7.31
N THR A 737 27.01 7.23 6.92
CA THR A 737 27.45 6.35 5.84
C THR A 737 28.52 5.40 6.40
N ILE A 738 28.26 4.10 6.33
CA ILE A 738 29.18 3.05 6.79
C ILE A 738 29.90 2.49 5.57
N TYR A 739 31.23 2.50 5.61
CA TYR A 739 32.10 1.92 4.60
C TYR A 739 32.66 0.58 5.11
N ILE A 740 32.59 -0.44 4.25
CA ILE A 740 33.22 -1.75 4.41
C ILE A 740 34.12 -1.93 3.19
N ASN A 741 35.44 -1.87 3.38
CA ASN A 741 36.41 -1.78 2.29
C ASN A 741 36.10 -0.61 1.34
N ASP A 742 35.71 -0.88 0.10
CA ASP A 742 35.36 0.13 -0.93
C ASP A 742 33.85 0.29 -1.12
N VAL A 743 33.06 -0.50 -0.38
CA VAL A 743 31.60 -0.54 -0.47
C VAL A 743 31.02 0.30 0.66
N HIS A 744 29.94 1.03 0.41
CA HIS A 744 29.32 1.87 1.44
C HIS A 744 27.81 1.71 1.50
N SER A 745 27.25 1.90 2.69
CA SER A 745 25.82 1.98 2.91
C SER A 745 25.47 3.22 3.71
N ASP A 746 24.53 3.98 3.18
CA ASP A 746 23.80 4.99 3.92
C ASP A 746 22.87 4.35 4.94
N VAL A 747 22.90 4.85 6.18
CA VAL A 747 22.06 4.39 7.30
C VAL A 747 21.57 5.60 8.09
N ASP A 748 20.42 5.49 8.73
CA ASP A 748 19.95 6.46 9.71
C ASP A 748 20.21 5.87 11.09
N LEU A 749 21.06 6.52 11.87
CA LEU A 749 21.28 6.15 13.26
C LEU A 749 20.26 6.90 14.10
N HIS A 750 19.47 6.17 14.89
CA HIS A 750 18.51 6.77 15.79
C HIS A 750 19.08 6.91 17.20
N ALA A 751 18.55 7.89 17.93
CA ALA A 751 18.91 8.09 19.33
C ALA A 751 18.74 6.78 20.12
N GLY A 752 19.72 6.44 20.95
CA GLY A 752 19.77 5.19 21.70
C GLY A 752 20.68 4.12 21.07
N GLU A 753 20.64 2.93 21.69
CA GLU A 753 21.37 1.73 21.27
C GLU A 753 20.68 1.06 20.08
N GLN A 754 21.45 0.53 19.12
CA GLN A 754 20.93 -0.23 17.98
C GLN A 754 21.98 -1.17 17.36
N ILE A 755 21.51 -2.17 16.62
CA ILE A 755 22.37 -3.03 15.79
C ILE A 755 22.00 -2.83 14.33
N VAL A 756 22.94 -2.28 13.55
CA VAL A 756 22.76 -2.00 12.12
C VAL A 756 23.41 -3.11 11.29
N ARG A 757 22.64 -3.76 10.42
CA ARG A 757 23.11 -4.86 9.57
C ARG A 757 23.25 -4.45 8.11
N ILE A 758 24.28 -4.94 7.44
CA ILE A 758 24.58 -4.71 6.03
C ILE A 758 24.68 -6.06 5.32
N ASP A 759 23.91 -6.27 4.23
CA ASP A 759 23.96 -7.45 3.37
C ASP A 759 24.85 -7.16 2.15
N MET A 760 25.98 -7.85 2.09
CA MET A 760 27.03 -7.62 1.11
C MET A 760 26.64 -8.07 -0.31
N ARG A 761 25.65 -8.96 -0.46
CA ARG A 761 25.18 -9.46 -1.77
C ARG A 761 24.47 -8.39 -2.60
N GLN A 762 24.00 -7.34 -1.93
CA GLN A 762 23.13 -6.34 -2.55
C GLN A 762 23.89 -5.22 -3.25
N PHE A 763 25.21 -5.25 -3.13
CA PHE A 763 26.11 -4.36 -3.85
C PHE A 763 26.47 -4.90 -5.25
N ASP A 764 25.92 -6.06 -5.66
CA ASP A 764 26.06 -6.66 -6.99
C ASP A 764 25.45 -5.77 -8.07
N VAL A 765 26.27 -4.87 -8.63
CA VAL A 765 25.83 -3.95 -9.67
C VAL A 765 26.77 -4.04 -10.86
N LYS A 766 26.16 -4.23 -12.05
CA LYS A 766 26.84 -4.38 -13.33
C LYS A 766 27.99 -3.36 -13.50
N GLY A 767 29.22 -3.86 -13.34
CA GLY A 767 30.46 -3.14 -13.63
C GLY A 767 31.10 -2.33 -12.50
N ARG A 768 30.70 -2.46 -11.22
CA ARG A 768 31.38 -1.75 -10.10
C ARG A 768 31.80 -2.63 -8.91
N PHE A 769 30.89 -3.43 -8.37
CA PHE A 769 31.17 -4.41 -7.30
C PHE A 769 30.37 -5.69 -7.58
N SER A 770 30.99 -6.83 -7.30
CA SER A 770 30.43 -8.17 -7.45
C SER A 770 30.86 -8.97 -6.22
N TYR A 771 29.90 -9.37 -5.40
CA TYR A 771 30.07 -10.18 -4.20
C TYR A 771 30.73 -11.52 -4.51
N ALA A 772 30.47 -12.08 -5.71
CA ALA A 772 31.13 -13.29 -6.19
C ALA A 772 32.64 -13.09 -6.48
N ASP A 773 33.07 -11.85 -6.73
CA ASP A 773 34.47 -11.50 -7.02
C ASP A 773 35.18 -10.84 -5.81
N TRP A 774 34.50 -10.69 -4.67
CA TRP A 774 35.10 -10.14 -3.44
C TRP A 774 36.05 -11.18 -2.81
N ASP A 775 37.24 -10.76 -2.36
CA ASP A 775 38.22 -11.61 -1.68
C ASP A 775 37.76 -12.13 -0.30
N HIS A 776 36.59 -11.68 0.16
CA HIS A 776 36.01 -11.97 1.47
C HIS A 776 36.92 -11.62 2.65
N GLN A 777 37.86 -10.71 2.46
CA GLN A 777 38.71 -10.17 3.53
C GLN A 777 38.21 -8.78 3.93
N LEU A 778 38.06 -8.54 5.23
CA LEU A 778 37.74 -7.21 5.76
C LEU A 778 39.04 -6.50 6.12
N HIS A 779 39.42 -5.53 5.28
CA HIS A 779 40.65 -4.76 5.40
C HIS A 779 40.43 -3.47 6.19
N ARG A 780 39.30 -2.80 5.98
CA ARG A 780 38.97 -1.52 6.62
C ARG A 780 37.49 -1.30 6.85
N ILE A 781 37.18 -0.50 7.86
CA ILE A 781 35.85 0.00 8.16
C ILE A 781 35.93 1.49 8.42
N SER A 782 34.95 2.22 7.88
CA SER A 782 34.85 3.65 8.11
C SER A 782 33.40 4.08 8.38
N LEU A 783 33.24 5.15 9.16
CA LEU A 783 31.96 5.75 9.50
C LEU A 783 32.01 7.24 9.20
N ASP A 784 31.04 7.72 8.43
CA ASP A 784 30.88 9.12 8.09
C ASP A 784 29.56 9.65 8.63
N ILE A 785 29.59 10.75 9.39
CA ILE A 785 28.48 11.34 10.15
C ILE A 785 28.26 12.76 9.65
N TRP A 786 27.03 13.12 9.31
CA TRP A 786 26.68 14.36 8.63
C TRP A 786 25.43 15.01 9.23
N PRO A 787 25.24 16.34 9.04
CA PRO A 787 24.16 17.08 9.68
C PRO A 787 22.77 16.55 9.35
N GLN A 788 21.92 16.45 10.37
CA GLN A 788 20.57 15.92 10.22
C GLN A 788 19.61 16.89 9.50
N ASP A 789 19.79 18.20 9.63
CA ASP A 789 18.91 19.22 9.01
C ASP A 789 19.14 19.42 7.51
N ASN A 790 20.01 18.60 6.91
CA ASN A 790 20.13 18.49 5.46
C ASN A 790 18.80 18.05 4.81
N ASP A 791 17.91 17.35 5.54
CA ASP A 791 16.68 16.82 4.97
C ASP A 791 15.51 16.76 5.98
N TYR A 792 14.28 17.04 5.54
CA TYR A 792 13.07 16.78 6.33
C TYR A 792 12.68 15.28 6.25
N PRO A 793 12.26 14.64 7.35
CA PRO A 793 11.79 15.23 8.61
C PRO A 793 12.82 15.18 9.76
N TYR A 794 14.10 15.45 9.52
CA TYR A 794 15.05 15.50 10.63
C TYR A 794 15.01 16.86 11.36
N PRO A 795 15.13 16.86 12.70
CA PRO A 795 15.18 18.09 13.49
C PRO A 795 16.42 18.93 13.15
N PRO A 796 16.54 20.18 13.64
CA PRO A 796 17.75 20.99 13.51
C PRO A 796 18.99 20.22 13.92
N ALA A 797 20.15 20.42 13.25
CA ALA A 797 21.38 19.71 13.56
C ALA A 797 21.73 19.78 15.06
N LYS A 798 22.04 18.62 15.65
CA LYS A 798 22.44 18.48 17.04
C LYS A 798 23.82 17.87 17.09
N ASP A 799 24.62 18.32 18.03
CA ASP A 799 25.86 17.62 18.36
C ASP A 799 25.52 16.19 18.76
N THR A 800 26.20 15.24 18.13
CA THR A 800 25.88 13.83 18.26
C THR A 800 27.14 13.03 18.56
N ASP A 801 27.08 12.23 19.62
CA ASP A 801 28.09 11.22 19.92
C ASP A 801 27.62 9.88 19.35
N VAL A 802 28.45 9.26 18.50
CA VAL A 802 28.24 7.90 18.01
C VAL A 802 29.28 6.98 18.64
N THR A 803 28.85 5.95 19.35
CA THR A 803 29.72 4.93 19.95
C THR A 803 29.60 3.62 19.20
N LEU A 804 30.72 3.07 18.74
CA LEU A 804 30.83 1.76 18.11
C LEU A 804 31.34 0.75 19.15
N PHE A 805 30.53 -0.26 19.47
CA PHE A 805 30.87 -1.28 20.48
C PHE A 805 31.53 -2.51 19.86
N SER A 806 30.94 -3.04 18.79
CA SER A 806 31.45 -4.24 18.11
C SER A 806 30.96 -4.33 16.66
N MET A 807 31.63 -5.18 15.89
CA MET A 807 31.21 -5.60 14.56
C MET A 807 31.15 -7.13 14.49
N THR A 808 30.17 -7.69 13.79
CA THR A 808 30.05 -9.13 13.53
C THR A 808 29.77 -9.42 12.06
N ALA A 809 30.57 -10.26 11.41
CA ALA A 809 30.27 -10.82 10.09
C ALA A 809 29.69 -12.24 10.22
N SER A 810 28.63 -12.57 9.47
CA SER A 810 27.97 -13.88 9.53
C SER A 810 27.39 -14.33 8.20
N ASN A 811 27.11 -15.64 8.09
CA ASN A 811 26.42 -16.24 6.96
C ASN A 811 24.95 -16.63 7.24
N HIS A 812 24.45 -16.32 8.44
CA HIS A 812 23.09 -16.63 8.87
C HIS A 812 22.33 -15.38 9.36
N ASP A 813 21.01 -15.46 9.38
CA ASP A 813 20.11 -14.44 9.91
C ASP A 813 20.32 -14.21 11.42
N PRO A 814 19.94 -13.03 11.94
CA PRO A 814 20.12 -12.74 13.37
C PRO A 814 19.18 -13.65 14.16
N GLN A 815 19.71 -14.33 15.17
CA GLN A 815 18.91 -15.11 16.11
C GLN A 815 18.78 -14.30 17.39
N ILE A 816 17.56 -14.10 17.92
CA ILE A 816 17.36 -13.31 19.16
C ILE A 816 18.21 -13.87 20.29
N GLU A 817 18.34 -15.20 20.37
CA GLU A 817 19.10 -15.87 21.43
C GLU A 817 20.58 -15.48 21.42
N LYS A 818 21.06 -14.94 20.29
CA LYS A 818 22.43 -14.45 20.06
C LYS A 818 22.52 -12.92 20.12
N LEU A 819 21.41 -12.19 20.24
CA LEU A 819 21.44 -10.75 20.43
C LEU A 819 21.87 -10.39 21.86
N PRO A 820 22.49 -9.20 22.06
CA PRO A 820 22.74 -8.66 23.39
C PRO A 820 21.44 -8.57 24.22
N HIS A 821 21.56 -8.54 25.55
CA HIS A 821 20.43 -8.31 26.49
C HIS A 821 19.33 -9.39 26.50
N ARG A 822 19.68 -10.64 26.18
CA ARG A 822 18.74 -11.78 26.24
C ARG A 822 18.01 -11.83 27.58
N GLY A 823 16.68 -11.85 27.54
CA GLY A 823 15.82 -11.89 28.73
C GLY A 823 15.61 -10.54 29.43
N GLN A 824 16.19 -9.45 28.91
CA GLN A 824 16.15 -8.12 29.54
C GLN A 824 15.58 -7.03 28.62
N ALA A 825 15.61 -7.24 27.30
CA ALA A 825 15.05 -6.33 26.31
C ALA A 825 14.14 -7.08 25.33
N ILE A 826 13.16 -6.34 24.79
CA ILE A 826 12.42 -6.76 23.60
C ILE A 826 12.97 -5.97 22.43
N TRP A 827 13.29 -6.61 21.32
CA TRP A 827 13.91 -5.94 20.18
C TRP A 827 12.86 -5.42 19.19
N LEU A 828 12.98 -4.15 18.80
CA LEU A 828 12.20 -3.50 17.74
C LEU A 828 12.98 -3.56 16.44
N CYS A 829 12.42 -4.21 15.43
CA CYS A 829 12.93 -4.23 14.06
C CYS A 829 12.42 -3.02 13.27
N GLN A 830 13.32 -2.39 12.51
CA GLN A 830 12.99 -1.27 11.65
C GLN A 830 13.04 -1.69 10.18
N PHE A 831 12.23 -1.02 9.35
CA PHE A 831 12.28 -1.21 7.91
C PHE A 831 12.62 0.11 7.22
N ARG A 832 13.72 0.12 6.46
CA ARG A 832 14.18 1.31 5.75
C ARG A 832 14.52 1.00 4.30
N PRO A 833 13.73 1.49 3.33
CA PRO A 833 14.23 1.70 1.98
C PRO A 833 15.19 2.90 2.00
N ASN A 834 16.31 2.80 1.28
CA ASN A 834 17.21 3.94 1.07
C ASN A 834 16.46 5.10 0.39
N LEU A 835 16.31 6.22 1.09
CA LEU A 835 15.86 7.49 0.53
C LEU A 835 16.98 8.10 -0.34
N ALA A 836 16.61 8.81 -1.40
CA ALA A 836 17.59 9.56 -2.18
C ALA A 836 18.02 10.77 -1.34
N ARG A 837 19.30 10.82 -0.94
CA ARG A 837 19.86 11.95 -0.20
C ARG A 837 20.47 12.93 -1.19
N GLY A 838 20.13 14.22 -1.11
CA GLY A 838 20.65 15.22 -2.06
C GLY A 838 20.40 16.66 -1.63
N VAL A 839 21.41 17.30 -1.03
CA VAL A 839 21.49 18.76 -0.87
C VAL A 839 22.54 19.30 -1.86
N ALA A 840 22.12 20.16 -2.77
CA ALA A 840 23.05 20.85 -3.66
C ALA A 840 23.74 22.01 -2.93
N VAL A 841 25.07 21.97 -2.79
CA VAL A 841 25.86 23.11 -2.30
C VAL A 841 25.88 24.20 -3.38
N PRO A 842 25.48 25.46 -3.07
CA PRO A 842 25.54 26.56 -4.03
C PRO A 842 26.95 26.75 -4.59
N ARG A 843 27.05 26.96 -5.90
CA ARG A 843 28.33 27.06 -6.64
C ARG A 843 29.27 28.15 -6.11
N THR A 844 28.72 29.19 -5.49
CA THR A 844 29.46 30.29 -4.83
C THR A 844 30.21 29.85 -3.57
N LEU A 845 29.73 28.80 -2.91
CA LEU A 845 30.34 28.22 -1.70
C LEU A 845 31.19 26.99 -2.04
N TYR A 846 30.98 26.39 -3.21
CA TYR A 846 31.73 25.24 -3.72
C TYR A 846 33.25 25.51 -3.76
N ASP A 847 33.65 26.66 -4.29
CA ASP A 847 35.07 27.03 -4.36
C ASP A 847 35.67 27.36 -2.98
N GLN A 848 34.88 27.94 -2.06
CA GLN A 848 35.32 28.19 -0.68
C GLN A 848 35.52 26.90 0.12
N TYR A 849 34.69 25.89 -0.14
CA TYR A 849 34.75 24.58 0.51
C TYR A 849 35.92 23.72 -0.04
N LEU A 850 36.11 23.71 -1.36
CA LEU A 850 37.23 23.00 -1.99
C LEU A 850 38.59 23.68 -1.72
N GLN A 851 38.61 25.00 -1.52
CA GLN A 851 39.86 25.71 -1.21
C GLN A 851 40.43 25.39 0.19
N ARG A 852 39.65 24.80 1.10
CA ARG A 852 40.13 24.37 2.44
C ARG A 852 40.52 22.89 2.53
N GLN A 853 40.43 22.12 1.45
CA GLN A 853 40.65 20.65 1.44
C GLN A 853 41.82 20.21 0.54
N ARG A 854 42.77 21.10 0.23
CA ARG A 854 44.04 20.67 -0.37
C ARG A 854 44.91 19.97 0.70
N TYR A 855 44.82 18.63 0.73
CA TYR A 855 45.83 17.59 1.05
C TYR A 855 45.14 16.39 1.74
N LYS A 856 44.89 15.32 0.98
CA LYS A 856 45.62 14.02 0.96
C LYS A 856 45.35 13.12 2.18
N HIS A 857 44.36 12.25 2.08
CA HIS A 857 44.57 10.81 1.84
C HIS A 857 43.29 10.15 1.28
N VAL A 858 43.51 9.27 0.28
CA VAL A 858 42.57 8.39 -0.45
C VAL A 858 41.54 9.02 -1.43
N GLY A 859 42.07 9.47 -2.57
CA GLY A 859 41.63 9.00 -3.89
C GLY A 859 40.20 9.28 -4.41
N LEU A 860 40.11 10.35 -5.21
CA LEU A 860 39.18 10.59 -6.35
C LEU A 860 37.81 11.28 -6.06
N ASP A 861 37.79 12.60 -6.33
CA ASP A 861 36.67 13.38 -6.89
C ASP A 861 35.35 13.46 -6.08
N TYR A 862 35.44 13.85 -4.81
CA TYR A 862 34.30 13.96 -3.89
C TYR A 862 33.52 15.30 -3.92
N GLY A 863 33.65 16.11 -4.98
CA GLY A 863 32.92 17.39 -5.08
C GLY A 863 31.79 17.39 -6.10
N SER A 864 31.98 16.76 -7.25
CA SER A 864 31.09 16.91 -8.41
C SER A 864 30.17 15.70 -8.66
N ARG A 865 30.38 14.60 -7.94
CA ARG A 865 29.63 13.33 -8.10
C ARG A 865 28.52 13.08 -7.09
N TRP A 866 28.26 14.01 -6.16
CA TRP A 866 27.18 13.91 -5.16
C TRP A 866 25.74 14.00 -5.73
N ILE A 867 25.58 13.97 -7.06
CA ILE A 867 24.28 13.88 -7.76
C ILE A 867 24.10 12.48 -8.40
N SER A 868 24.90 11.49 -8.02
CA SER A 868 24.79 10.13 -8.54
C SER A 868 23.63 9.36 -7.89
N GLU A 869 22.49 9.36 -8.58
CA GLU A 869 21.27 8.56 -8.42
C GLU A 869 21.43 7.01 -8.34
N ARG A 870 22.64 6.50 -8.13
CA ARG A 870 22.93 5.08 -8.34
C ARG A 870 23.80 4.55 -7.21
N PHE A 871 23.15 4.11 -6.14
CA PHE A 871 23.39 2.87 -5.37
C PHE A 871 22.46 2.87 -4.16
N ARG A 872 21.28 2.26 -4.31
CA ARG A 872 20.35 2.01 -3.20
C ARG A 872 20.43 0.52 -2.88
N THR A 873 21.19 0.14 -1.87
CA THR A 873 21.23 -1.26 -1.37
C THR A 873 20.15 -1.50 -0.31
N PHE A 874 19.85 -2.75 0.00
CA PHE A 874 18.47 -3.19 0.21
C PHE A 874 18.27 -4.25 1.29
N THR A 875 18.83 -4.10 2.49
CA THR A 875 19.07 -5.30 3.31
C THR A 875 17.82 -5.84 3.98
N GLU A 876 17.68 -7.16 4.00
CA GLU A 876 16.74 -7.89 4.85
C GLU A 876 17.20 -7.75 6.32
N HIS A 877 16.27 -7.39 7.21
CA HIS A 877 16.45 -7.05 8.65
C HIS A 877 17.43 -5.88 8.95
N ARG A 878 16.99 -4.60 8.89
CA ARG A 878 17.90 -3.46 9.12
C ARG A 878 17.53 -2.58 10.32
N ALA A 879 18.51 -2.41 11.21
CA ALA A 879 18.41 -1.75 12.51
C ALA A 879 17.41 -2.44 13.45
N VAL A 880 17.95 -3.13 14.46
CA VAL A 880 17.17 -3.55 15.62
C VAL A 880 17.54 -2.69 16.81
N THR A 881 16.53 -2.27 17.56
CA THR A 881 16.67 -1.40 18.73
C THR A 881 16.18 -2.15 19.96
N PRO A 882 16.97 -2.30 21.03
CA PRO A 882 16.48 -2.90 22.25
C PRO A 882 15.50 -1.95 22.93
N ILE A 883 14.43 -2.50 23.50
CA ILE A 883 13.43 -1.80 24.30
C ILE A 883 13.51 -2.33 25.72
N PHE A 884 13.83 -1.46 26.68
CA PHE A 884 14.16 -1.83 28.05
C PHE A 884 13.08 -1.50 29.08
N ALA A 885 12.14 -0.61 28.76
CA ALA A 885 11.14 -0.15 29.73
C ALA A 885 9.87 0.37 29.07
N ILE A 886 8.81 0.48 29.87
CA ILE A 886 7.61 1.27 29.58
C ILE A 886 7.66 2.51 30.47
N VAL A 887 7.54 3.70 29.88
CA VAL A 887 7.64 4.99 30.55
C VAL A 887 6.28 5.67 30.50
N VAL A 888 5.81 6.10 31.66
CA VAL A 888 4.58 6.89 31.85
C VAL A 888 4.92 8.23 32.51
N SER A 889 4.00 9.18 32.39
CA SER A 889 4.07 10.50 33.04
C SER A 889 4.19 10.41 34.57
N ASP A 890 4.69 11.48 35.18
CA ASP A 890 4.78 11.65 36.63
C ASP A 890 4.01 12.90 37.07
N PRO A 891 3.02 12.79 37.98
CA PRO A 891 2.42 11.57 38.52
C PRO A 891 1.45 10.88 37.53
N ALA A 892 1.57 9.56 37.37
CA ALA A 892 0.67 8.78 36.53
C ALA A 892 -0.72 8.55 37.17
N THR A 893 -1.79 8.73 36.40
CA THR A 893 -3.16 8.39 36.81
C THR A 893 -3.30 6.88 37.05
N PRO A 894 -4.28 6.42 37.84
CA PRO A 894 -4.56 4.99 37.98
C PRO A 894 -4.85 4.28 36.65
N ALA A 895 -5.51 4.97 35.72
CA ALA A 895 -5.81 4.43 34.39
C ALA A 895 -4.55 4.30 33.53
N GLN A 896 -3.62 5.26 33.60
CA GLN A 896 -2.33 5.19 32.91
C GLN A 896 -1.46 4.05 33.43
N ARG A 897 -1.38 3.88 34.76
CA ARG A 897 -0.68 2.75 35.38
C ARG A 897 -1.26 1.41 34.96
N HIS A 898 -2.58 1.28 35.00
CA HIS A 898 -3.27 0.08 34.53
C HIS A 898 -2.99 -0.22 33.05
N THR A 899 -2.97 0.81 32.20
CA THR A 899 -2.66 0.66 30.77
C THR A 899 -1.22 0.17 30.55
N ALA A 900 -0.26 0.71 31.31
CA ALA A 900 1.14 0.26 31.27
C ALA A 900 1.30 -1.18 31.75
N GLU A 901 0.65 -1.56 32.85
CA GLU A 901 0.65 -2.93 33.39
C GLU A 901 0.03 -3.94 32.42
N HIS A 902 -1.04 -3.54 31.71
CA HIS A 902 -1.66 -4.37 30.68
C HIS A 902 -0.70 -4.62 29.52
N LEU A 903 -0.07 -3.57 28.99
CA LEU A 903 0.96 -3.68 27.96
C LEU A 903 2.13 -4.57 28.43
N GLN A 904 2.66 -4.33 29.63
CA GLN A 904 3.72 -5.14 30.24
C GLN A 904 3.35 -6.62 30.27
N THR A 905 2.16 -6.96 30.76
CA THR A 905 1.70 -8.35 30.91
C THR A 905 1.58 -9.06 29.56
N CYS A 906 1.04 -8.38 28.54
CA CYS A 906 0.95 -8.95 27.20
C CYS A 906 2.34 -9.16 26.58
N LEU A 907 3.23 -8.18 26.70
CA LEU A 907 4.61 -8.31 26.22
C LEU A 907 5.37 -9.42 26.93
N GLU A 908 5.23 -9.55 28.26
CA GLU A 908 5.84 -10.64 29.05
C GLU A 908 5.39 -12.01 28.55
N LYS A 909 4.10 -12.19 28.30
CA LYS A 909 3.56 -13.46 27.82
C LYS A 909 3.95 -13.78 26.37
N THR A 910 4.05 -12.76 25.51
CA THR A 910 4.39 -12.94 24.08
C THR A 910 5.90 -13.12 23.85
N PHE A 911 6.74 -12.32 24.53
CA PHE A 911 8.18 -12.28 24.28
C PHE A 911 9.02 -12.92 25.40
N GLY A 912 8.41 -13.30 26.53
CA GLY A 912 9.12 -13.88 27.68
C GLY A 912 9.95 -12.87 28.46
N VAL A 913 9.77 -11.56 28.23
CA VAL A 913 10.53 -10.48 28.86
C VAL A 913 9.57 -9.51 29.55
N ARG A 914 9.72 -9.33 30.86
CA ARG A 914 8.94 -8.37 31.64
C ARG A 914 9.64 -7.02 31.70
N LEU A 915 9.19 -6.07 30.88
CA LEU A 915 9.74 -4.71 30.87
C LEU A 915 9.32 -3.92 32.12
N PRO A 916 10.22 -3.30 32.89
CA PRO A 916 9.85 -2.43 34.01
C PRO A 916 8.99 -1.24 33.57
N VAL A 917 7.99 -0.87 34.38
CA VAL A 917 7.21 0.37 34.23
C VAL A 917 7.86 1.44 35.11
N ARG A 918 8.21 2.59 34.52
CA ARG A 918 8.93 3.68 35.20
C ARG A 918 8.26 5.03 34.95
N SER A 919 8.46 6.00 35.84
CA SER A 919 8.06 7.38 35.57
C SER A 919 9.05 8.08 34.64
N ALA A 920 8.57 9.12 33.93
CA ALA A 920 9.39 9.89 33.00
C ALA A 920 10.63 10.51 33.68
N GLU A 921 10.49 10.96 34.93
CA GLU A 921 11.60 11.49 35.74
C GLU A 921 12.63 10.40 36.08
N ALA A 922 12.15 9.21 36.46
CA ALA A 922 13.00 8.04 36.75
C ALA A 922 13.65 7.42 35.51
N ALA A 923 13.21 7.82 34.31
CA ALA A 923 13.73 7.34 33.03
C ALA A 923 14.84 8.22 32.44
N ALA A 924 15.22 9.34 33.06
CA ALA A 924 16.17 10.34 32.56
C ALA A 924 17.65 9.88 32.41
N GLY A 925 17.92 8.57 32.28
CA GLY A 925 19.25 7.98 32.13
C GLY A 925 19.60 7.55 30.70
N ASP A 926 20.75 6.88 30.54
CA ASP A 926 21.38 6.49 29.26
C ASP A 926 20.53 5.59 28.33
N TRP A 927 19.41 5.05 28.79
CA TRP A 927 18.54 4.12 28.06
C TRP A 927 17.15 4.71 27.76
N ALA A 928 16.90 5.99 28.07
CA ALA A 928 15.60 6.65 27.87
C ALA A 928 15.08 6.56 26.43
N ASP A 929 15.99 6.65 25.45
CA ASP A 929 15.69 6.55 24.02
C ASP A 929 15.32 5.13 23.56
N ASN A 930 15.54 4.13 24.41
CA ASN A 930 15.27 2.72 24.19
C ASN A 930 14.06 2.24 25.02
N ALA A 931 12.99 3.04 25.06
CA ALA A 931 11.79 2.75 25.86
C ALA A 931 10.47 2.96 25.06
N ILE A 932 9.38 2.40 25.59
CA ILE A 932 8.02 2.69 25.14
C ILE A 932 7.49 3.87 25.94
N LEU A 933 7.29 5.01 25.29
CA LEU A 933 6.58 6.14 25.86
C LEU A 933 5.07 5.89 25.75
N LEU A 934 4.39 6.01 26.87
CA LEU A 934 2.95 5.79 26.96
C LEU A 934 2.31 7.01 27.60
N ASP A 935 1.10 7.36 27.16
CA ASP A 935 0.32 8.53 27.56
C ASP A 935 0.69 9.86 26.90
N ARG A 936 -0.27 10.78 26.92
CA ARG A 936 -0.17 12.09 26.25
C ARG A 936 1.00 12.91 26.77
N GLN A 937 1.16 13.03 28.09
CA GLN A 937 2.12 13.95 28.67
C GLN A 937 3.55 13.47 28.40
N ALA A 938 3.83 12.18 28.59
CA ALA A 938 5.15 11.61 28.26
C ALA A 938 5.46 11.70 26.75
N CYS A 939 4.50 11.37 25.90
CA CYS A 939 4.70 11.39 24.45
C CYS A 939 4.87 12.82 23.90
N VAL A 940 4.09 13.79 24.37
CA VAL A 940 4.23 15.20 23.96
C VAL A 940 5.52 15.81 24.48
N ALA A 941 5.90 15.55 25.74
CA ALA A 941 7.16 16.05 26.30
C ALA A 941 8.39 15.55 25.52
N SER A 942 8.34 14.33 24.99
CA SER A 942 9.41 13.79 24.14
C SER A 942 9.45 14.37 22.71
N GLY A 943 8.42 15.10 22.29
CA GLY A 943 8.26 15.59 20.91
C GLY A 943 7.96 14.50 19.87
N ARG A 944 7.69 13.25 20.30
CA ARG A 944 7.37 12.12 19.42
C ARG A 944 5.94 12.16 18.90
N ILE A 945 5.04 12.76 19.66
CA ILE A 945 3.64 12.97 19.29
C ILE A 945 3.32 14.43 19.56
N SER A 946 2.79 15.14 18.56
CA SER A 946 2.38 16.54 18.69
C SER A 946 0.94 16.66 19.20
N ASP A 947 0.63 17.80 19.81
CA ASP A 947 -0.75 18.13 20.16
C ASP A 947 -1.66 18.27 18.92
N ASP A 948 -1.12 18.64 17.76
CA ASP A 948 -1.88 18.70 16.51
C ASP A 948 -2.33 17.32 16.04
N GLU A 949 -1.46 16.31 16.11
CA GLU A 949 -1.83 14.93 15.78
C GLU A 949 -2.89 14.39 16.75
N LEU A 950 -2.78 14.71 18.05
CA LEU A 950 -3.79 14.32 19.03
C LEU A 950 -5.13 15.04 18.80
N ARG A 951 -5.12 16.32 18.41
CA ARG A 951 -6.33 17.04 18.00
C ARG A 951 -6.97 16.40 16.76
N TYR A 952 -6.16 15.99 15.79
CA TYR A 952 -6.63 15.39 14.55
C TYR A 952 -7.38 14.07 14.76
N VAL A 953 -6.91 13.20 15.65
CA VAL A 953 -7.59 11.92 15.95
C VAL A 953 -8.82 12.10 16.86
N GLY A 954 -8.91 13.23 17.57
CA GLY A 954 -10.09 13.59 18.37
C GLY A 954 -10.37 12.70 19.59
N PRO A 955 -11.41 13.01 20.38
CA PRO A 955 -11.73 12.28 21.60
C PRO A 955 -11.99 10.79 21.35
N GLY A 956 -11.29 9.92 22.08
CA GLY A 956 -11.39 8.46 21.92
C GLY A 956 -10.55 7.88 20.78
N GLY A 957 -9.92 8.72 19.95
CA GLY A 957 -8.88 8.32 19.01
C GLY A 957 -7.51 8.14 19.68
N PHE A 958 -6.54 7.69 18.90
CA PHE A 958 -5.17 7.47 19.35
C PHE A 958 -4.15 7.67 18.21
N LEU A 959 -2.90 7.86 18.61
CA LEU A 959 -1.75 7.84 17.73
C LEU A 959 -0.73 6.81 18.26
N ILE A 960 -0.29 5.93 17.37
CA ILE A 960 0.88 5.09 17.57
C ILE A 960 1.99 5.65 16.68
N ASN A 961 3.14 5.97 17.27
CA ASN A 961 4.36 6.34 16.57
C ASN A 961 5.52 5.43 17.03
N ALA A 962 5.49 4.19 16.54
CA ALA A 962 6.58 3.22 16.63
C ALA A 962 7.44 3.33 15.37
N HIS A 963 8.41 4.23 15.39
CA HIS A 963 9.22 4.56 14.22
C HIS A 963 10.58 5.10 14.65
N GLN A 964 11.63 4.83 13.89
CA GLN A 964 12.99 5.31 14.18
C GLN A 964 13.47 4.87 15.57
N GLY A 965 13.32 3.57 15.86
CA GLY A 965 13.82 2.93 17.07
C GLY A 965 13.03 3.24 18.35
N ARG A 966 12.04 4.13 18.29
CA ARG A 966 11.30 4.61 19.45
C ARG A 966 9.83 4.34 19.29
N ILE A 967 9.17 4.05 20.41
CA ILE A 967 7.74 3.75 20.45
C ILE A 967 7.05 4.79 21.34
N ALA A 968 6.08 5.50 20.77
CA ALA A 968 5.20 6.40 21.50
C ALA A 968 3.73 6.04 21.22
N ILE A 969 2.92 5.90 22.26
CA ILE A 969 1.49 5.57 22.15
C ILE A 969 0.70 6.53 23.05
N ALA A 970 -0.17 7.33 22.44
CA ALA A 970 -1.00 8.28 23.17
C ALA A 970 -2.38 8.46 22.52
N GLY A 971 -3.40 8.65 23.36
CA GLY A 971 -4.66 9.24 22.95
C GLY A 971 -4.84 10.63 23.56
N PRO A 972 -5.82 11.42 23.09
CA PRO A 972 -6.16 12.70 23.72
C PRO A 972 -6.64 12.56 25.18
N ASN A 973 -7.06 11.35 25.56
CA ASN A 973 -7.45 10.94 26.91
C ASN A 973 -7.01 9.47 27.18
N ASP A 974 -7.17 9.03 28.44
CA ASP A 974 -6.73 7.69 28.89
C ASP A 974 -7.42 6.54 28.11
N ALA A 975 -8.68 6.71 27.72
CA ALA A 975 -9.40 5.72 26.91
C ALA A 975 -8.79 5.55 25.51
N GLY A 976 -8.42 6.67 24.87
CA GLY A 976 -7.69 6.65 23.61
C GLY A 976 -6.33 5.97 23.75
N THR A 977 -5.56 6.28 24.81
CA THR A 977 -4.26 5.63 25.07
C THR A 977 -4.40 4.11 25.19
N MET A 978 -5.38 3.63 25.96
CA MET A 978 -5.68 2.20 26.07
C MET A 978 -6.09 1.58 24.72
N ALA A 979 -6.90 2.27 23.91
CA ALA A 979 -7.26 1.80 22.57
C ALA A 979 -6.02 1.68 21.66
N GLY A 980 -5.08 2.63 21.74
CA GLY A 980 -3.81 2.58 21.02
C GLY A 980 -2.94 1.40 21.45
N VAL A 981 -2.86 1.10 22.76
CA VAL A 981 -2.14 -0.08 23.28
C VAL A 981 -2.74 -1.37 22.74
N LEU A 982 -4.07 -1.53 22.80
CA LEU A 982 -4.68 -2.75 22.26
C LEU A 982 -4.47 -2.85 20.76
N ARG A 983 -4.57 -1.74 20.02
CA ARG A 983 -4.31 -1.76 18.58
C ARG A 983 -2.86 -2.16 18.27
N TYR A 984 -1.88 -1.65 19.02
CA TYR A 984 -0.48 -2.03 18.85
C TYR A 984 -0.26 -3.53 19.12
N LEU A 985 -0.85 -4.06 20.19
CA LEU A 985 -0.80 -5.49 20.51
C LEU A 985 -1.50 -6.35 19.44
N GLU A 986 -2.62 -5.89 18.88
CA GLU A 986 -3.31 -6.58 17.79
C GLU A 986 -2.47 -6.68 16.52
N ASP A 987 -1.72 -5.63 16.22
CA ASP A 987 -0.77 -5.61 15.11
C ASP A 987 0.35 -6.63 15.31
N HIS A 988 0.67 -6.96 16.57
CA HIS A 988 1.61 -8.01 16.97
C HIS A 988 0.94 -9.38 17.21
N GLY A 989 -0.29 -9.57 16.68
CA GLY A 989 -0.96 -10.87 16.69
C GLY A 989 -1.85 -11.15 17.90
N ALA A 990 -1.89 -10.27 18.92
CA ALA A 990 -2.84 -10.42 20.02
C ALA A 990 -4.28 -10.27 19.54
N ARG A 991 -5.23 -10.98 20.16
CA ARG A 991 -6.66 -10.86 19.87
C ARG A 991 -7.46 -10.76 21.15
N PHE A 992 -8.33 -9.76 21.20
CA PHE A 992 -9.16 -9.45 22.36
C PHE A 992 -10.61 -9.81 22.04
N PHE A 993 -11.03 -11.03 22.37
CA PHE A 993 -12.38 -11.50 22.06
C PHE A 993 -13.42 -11.06 23.11
N GLU A 994 -13.03 -11.07 24.39
CA GLU A 994 -13.84 -10.59 25.53
C GLU A 994 -12.93 -9.87 26.56
N PRO A 995 -13.47 -9.05 27.50
CA PRO A 995 -12.65 -8.32 28.47
C PRO A 995 -11.68 -9.19 29.28
N GLN A 996 -12.06 -10.43 29.58
CA GLN A 996 -11.23 -11.39 30.31
C GLN A 996 -10.50 -12.40 29.41
N ARG A 997 -10.72 -12.35 28.08
CA ARG A 997 -10.19 -13.32 27.11
C ARG A 997 -9.27 -12.63 26.12
N THR A 998 -7.97 -12.75 26.38
CA THR A 998 -6.90 -12.32 25.48
C THR A 998 -6.21 -13.57 24.93
N VAL A 999 -6.16 -13.67 23.60
CA VAL A 999 -5.38 -14.68 22.90
C VAL A 999 -4.10 -14.01 22.43
N LEU A 1000 -2.98 -14.60 22.79
CA LEU A 1000 -1.66 -14.16 22.38
C LEU A 1000 -1.11 -15.16 21.36
N PRO A 1001 -0.28 -14.71 20.40
CA PRO A 1001 0.26 -15.61 19.40
C PRO A 1001 1.15 -16.68 20.05
N ASP A 1002 0.95 -17.96 19.66
CA ASP A 1002 1.79 -19.10 20.09
C ASP A 1002 3.23 -19.01 19.56
N HIS A 1003 3.39 -18.31 18.42
CA HIS A 1003 4.69 -18.09 17.80
C HIS A 1003 5.25 -16.77 18.31
N ARG A 1004 6.45 -16.84 18.88
CA ARG A 1004 7.27 -15.67 19.19
C ARG A 1004 7.52 -14.94 17.88
N SER A 1005 6.76 -13.88 17.59
CA SER A 1005 7.29 -12.85 16.70
C SER A 1005 8.62 -12.44 17.31
N GLU A 1006 9.72 -12.62 16.59
CA GLU A 1006 11.04 -12.44 17.18
C GLU A 1006 11.32 -10.97 17.54
N PHE A 1007 10.55 -10.05 16.97
CA PHE A 1007 10.72 -8.62 17.13
C PHE A 1007 9.38 -7.91 17.25
N LEU A 1008 9.38 -6.76 17.94
CA LEU A 1008 8.42 -5.69 17.69
C LEU A 1008 8.70 -5.11 16.30
N HIS A 1009 7.70 -4.51 15.64
CA HIS A 1009 7.90 -3.82 14.36
C HIS A 1009 7.39 -2.38 14.39
N GLU A 1010 7.85 -1.60 13.41
CA GLU A 1010 7.42 -0.23 13.24
C GLU A 1010 5.94 -0.12 12.86
N LEU A 1011 5.26 0.86 13.45
CA LEU A 1011 3.89 1.20 13.14
C LEU A 1011 3.69 2.69 13.36
N TYR A 1012 3.24 3.38 12.32
CA TYR A 1012 2.70 4.72 12.46
C TYR A 1012 1.22 4.67 12.10
N LEU A 1013 0.36 4.92 13.09
CA LEU A 1013 -1.08 4.80 12.93
C LEU A 1013 -1.79 5.85 13.79
N PRO A 1014 -2.22 6.96 13.18
CA PRO A 1014 -3.35 7.72 13.73
C PRO A 1014 -4.61 6.86 13.56
N ASP A 1015 -5.55 6.84 14.49
CA ASP A 1015 -6.88 6.26 14.24
C ASP A 1015 -7.96 6.79 15.19
N TRP A 1016 -9.22 6.64 14.78
CA TRP A 1016 -10.39 7.09 15.55
C TRP A 1016 -11.62 6.20 15.32
N PRO A 1017 -12.57 6.17 16.27
CA PRO A 1017 -13.84 5.47 16.07
C PRO A 1017 -14.70 6.16 14.99
N HIS A 1018 -15.45 5.38 14.22
CA HIS A 1018 -16.35 5.92 13.20
C HIS A 1018 -17.61 6.56 13.83
N PHE A 1019 -18.19 5.91 14.83
CA PHE A 1019 -19.36 6.42 15.54
C PHE A 1019 -18.96 7.27 16.76
N ARG A 1020 -19.73 8.31 17.07
CA ARG A 1020 -19.48 9.26 18.17
C ARG A 1020 -19.40 8.54 19.51
N ALA A 1021 -18.45 8.98 20.35
CA ALA A 1021 -18.20 8.45 21.69
C ALA A 1021 -19.42 8.57 22.65
N GLU A 1022 -20.33 9.51 22.41
CA GLU A 1022 -21.53 9.76 23.22
C GLU A 1022 -22.71 8.82 22.90
N SER A 1023 -22.55 7.86 21.97
CA SER A 1023 -23.53 6.80 21.67
C SER A 1023 -23.60 5.76 22.82
N ALA A 1024 -23.73 6.23 24.07
CA ALA A 1024 -23.87 5.55 25.36
C ALA A 1024 -22.87 4.44 25.75
N GLU A 1025 -22.16 3.83 24.80
CA GLU A 1025 -21.37 2.63 25.00
C GLU A 1025 -20.15 2.56 24.05
N LEU A 1026 -19.07 3.24 24.40
CA LEU A 1026 -17.77 2.56 24.38
C LEU A 1026 -17.72 1.39 25.42
N ALA A 1027 -18.82 1.14 26.13
CA ALA A 1027 -19.15 0.07 27.08
C ALA A 1027 -19.27 -1.36 26.48
N LEU A 1028 -18.41 -1.68 25.50
CA LEU A 1028 -17.82 -3.03 25.45
C LEU A 1028 -16.47 -3.08 26.17
N TRP A 1029 -15.96 -1.93 26.63
CA TRP A 1029 -14.68 -1.78 27.33
C TRP A 1029 -14.84 -1.31 28.79
N GLN A 1030 -16.08 -1.16 29.30
CA GLN A 1030 -16.34 -0.72 30.68
C GLN A 1030 -16.86 -1.81 31.63
N ASP A 1031 -16.72 -3.09 31.28
CA ASP A 1031 -16.67 -4.09 32.35
C ASP A 1031 -15.29 -3.98 32.98
N ARG A 1032 -15.23 -3.18 34.05
CA ARG A 1032 -14.09 -3.11 34.98
C ARG A 1032 -13.47 -4.51 35.10
N PRO A 1033 -12.13 -4.66 35.05
CA PRO A 1033 -11.55 -5.86 35.62
C PRO A 1033 -12.12 -5.97 37.04
N ALA A 1034 -12.90 -7.01 37.32
CA ALA A 1034 -13.24 -7.31 38.69
C ALA A 1034 -11.90 -7.40 39.41
N ALA A 1035 -11.70 -6.51 40.39
CA ALA A 1035 -10.58 -6.60 41.29
C ALA A 1035 -10.52 -8.06 41.75
N THR A 1036 -9.38 -8.71 41.52
CA THR A 1036 -9.03 -9.97 42.17
C THR A 1036 -10.07 -11.10 42.04
N ALA A 1037 -10.30 -11.62 40.83
CA ALA A 1037 -10.79 -13.00 40.72
C ALA A 1037 -9.58 -13.94 40.65
N PRO A 1038 -9.50 -14.99 41.49
CA PRO A 1038 -8.37 -15.93 41.47
C PRO A 1038 -8.30 -16.65 40.13
N ALA A 1039 -7.08 -17.07 39.77
CA ALA A 1039 -6.71 -17.74 38.53
C ALA A 1039 -7.35 -19.13 38.36
N ALA A 1040 -8.68 -19.21 38.31
CA ALA A 1040 -9.36 -20.35 37.72
C ALA A 1040 -9.26 -20.21 36.19
N ALA A 1041 -8.77 -21.24 35.50
CA ALA A 1041 -8.72 -21.26 34.05
C ALA A 1041 -10.14 -21.03 33.50
N LEU A 1042 -10.33 -19.92 32.77
CA LEU A 1042 -11.60 -19.64 32.11
C LEU A 1042 -11.90 -20.77 31.10
N PRO A 1043 -13.15 -21.26 31.03
CA PRO A 1043 -13.50 -22.35 30.11
C PRO A 1043 -13.26 -21.94 28.64
N PRO A 1044 -12.95 -22.90 27.74
CA PRO A 1044 -12.67 -22.64 26.32
C PRO A 1044 -13.77 -21.83 25.63
N ILE A 1045 -13.41 -21.09 24.57
CA ILE A 1045 -14.40 -20.32 23.79
C ILE A 1045 -15.30 -21.36 23.10
N GLN A 1046 -16.58 -21.36 23.45
CA GLN A 1046 -17.54 -22.24 22.79
C GLN A 1046 -17.63 -21.88 21.31
N ALA A 1047 -17.62 -22.90 20.45
CA ALA A 1047 -17.85 -22.72 19.02
C ALA A 1047 -19.21 -22.05 18.81
N PRO A 1048 -19.29 -20.96 18.03
CA PRO A 1048 -20.55 -20.26 17.81
C PRO A 1048 -21.53 -21.16 17.05
N THR A 1049 -22.79 -21.17 17.48
CA THR A 1049 -23.84 -21.95 16.81
C THR A 1049 -24.21 -21.30 15.46
N PRO A 1050 -24.87 -22.03 14.53
CA PRO A 1050 -25.36 -21.42 13.29
C PRO A 1050 -26.27 -20.19 13.52
N PRO A 1051 -27.20 -20.19 14.50
CA PRO A 1051 -27.94 -18.99 14.89
C PRO A 1051 -27.07 -17.82 15.35
N ASP A 1052 -26.00 -18.06 16.11
CA ASP A 1052 -25.08 -16.99 16.55
C ASP A 1052 -24.42 -16.30 15.37
N VAL A 1053 -24.04 -17.07 14.36
CA VAL A 1053 -23.39 -16.55 13.16
C VAL A 1053 -24.36 -15.74 12.32
N ALA A 1054 -25.58 -16.26 12.10
CA ALA A 1054 -26.61 -15.52 11.38
C ALA A 1054 -26.97 -14.20 12.09
N ALA A 1055 -27.00 -14.20 13.44
CA ALA A 1055 -27.22 -12.98 14.22
C ALA A 1055 -26.07 -11.96 14.05
N ALA A 1056 -24.81 -12.42 14.09
CA ALA A 1056 -23.64 -11.57 13.91
C ALA A 1056 -23.55 -10.99 12.48
N GLU A 1057 -23.88 -11.77 11.45
CA GLU A 1057 -23.94 -11.31 10.06
C GLU A 1057 -25.03 -10.24 9.88
N LYS A 1058 -26.22 -10.47 10.45
CA LYS A 1058 -27.32 -9.49 10.41
C LYS A 1058 -26.94 -8.19 11.13
N LEU A 1059 -26.33 -8.30 12.31
CA LEU A 1059 -25.83 -7.15 13.05
C LEU A 1059 -24.77 -6.37 12.27
N ALA A 1060 -23.83 -7.09 11.65
CA ALA A 1060 -22.80 -6.47 10.82
C ALA A 1060 -23.38 -5.69 9.65
N ALA A 1061 -24.36 -6.27 8.94
CA ALA A 1061 -25.06 -5.60 7.85
C ALA A 1061 -25.75 -4.31 8.35
N ALA A 1062 -26.48 -4.39 9.47
CA ALA A 1062 -27.18 -3.24 10.04
C ALA A 1062 -26.23 -2.11 10.44
N ILE A 1063 -25.09 -2.41 11.08
CA ILE A 1063 -24.07 -1.40 11.43
C ILE A 1063 -23.51 -0.73 10.16
N LYS A 1064 -23.23 -1.52 9.12
CA LYS A 1064 -22.73 -1.01 7.84
C LYS A 1064 -23.76 -0.12 7.14
N ASP A 1065 -25.04 -0.45 7.21
CA ASP A 1065 -26.10 0.37 6.63
C ASP A 1065 -26.26 1.71 7.34
N VAL A 1066 -26.13 1.75 8.67
CA VAL A 1066 -26.07 3.02 9.42
C VAL A 1066 -24.90 3.86 8.92
N ALA A 1067 -23.70 3.29 8.79
CA ALA A 1067 -22.52 4.00 8.27
C ALA A 1067 -22.73 4.55 6.84
N ARG A 1068 -23.35 3.76 5.94
CA ARG A 1068 -23.66 4.18 4.56
C ARG A 1068 -24.65 5.34 4.50
N SER A 1069 -25.61 5.38 5.42
CA SER A 1069 -26.59 6.48 5.53
C SER A 1069 -26.03 7.78 6.12
N ALA A 1070 -24.71 7.85 6.36
CA ALA A 1070 -23.99 8.93 7.03
C ALA A 1070 -24.43 9.15 8.49
N GLY A 1071 -25.01 8.13 9.13
CA GLY A 1071 -25.27 8.13 10.56
C GLY A 1071 -23.97 7.99 11.35
N ASN A 1072 -23.71 8.89 12.29
CA ASN A 1072 -22.54 8.83 13.19
C ASN A 1072 -22.91 8.40 14.62
N ALA A 1073 -24.13 7.89 14.82
CA ALA A 1073 -24.61 7.32 16.07
C ALA A 1073 -25.29 5.98 15.79
N LEU A 1074 -25.05 5.00 16.66
CA LEU A 1074 -25.69 3.69 16.56
C LEU A 1074 -27.05 3.68 17.28
N PRO A 1075 -28.11 3.12 16.67
CA PRO A 1075 -29.39 2.92 17.34
C PRO A 1075 -29.27 2.03 18.59
N PRO A 1076 -30.00 2.30 19.69
CA PRO A 1076 -29.98 1.49 20.91
C PRO A 1076 -30.30 0.00 20.70
N SER A 1077 -31.14 -0.32 19.71
CA SER A 1077 -31.47 -1.70 19.34
C SER A 1077 -30.24 -2.48 18.85
N LEU A 1078 -29.35 -1.86 18.09
CA LEU A 1078 -28.12 -2.52 17.63
C LEU A 1078 -27.14 -2.75 18.77
N LEU A 1079 -27.13 -1.89 19.79
CA LEU A 1079 -26.32 -2.08 21.01
C LEU A 1079 -26.83 -3.29 21.82
N GLN A 1080 -28.15 -3.47 21.91
CA GLN A 1080 -28.72 -4.66 22.54
C GLN A 1080 -28.38 -5.94 21.75
N ASP A 1081 -28.47 -5.88 20.42
CA ASP A 1081 -28.12 -7.00 19.54
C ASP A 1081 -26.64 -7.40 19.64
N ALA A 1082 -25.74 -6.41 19.78
CA ALA A 1082 -24.33 -6.66 20.02
C ALA A 1082 -24.03 -7.45 21.30
N ARG A 1083 -24.93 -7.43 22.29
CA ARG A 1083 -24.76 -8.13 23.57
C ARG A 1083 -25.29 -9.56 23.57
N ARG A 1084 -25.98 -10.00 22.51
CA ARG A 1084 -26.67 -11.30 22.45
C ARG A 1084 -25.72 -12.50 22.51
N SER A 1085 -24.53 -12.40 21.93
CA SER A 1085 -23.53 -13.48 21.94
C SER A 1085 -22.10 -12.93 21.93
N PRO A 1086 -21.11 -13.72 22.39
CA PRO A 1086 -19.68 -13.34 22.32
C PRO A 1086 -19.24 -12.98 20.89
N LEU A 1087 -19.71 -13.72 19.89
CA LEU A 1087 -19.42 -13.45 18.49
C LEU A 1087 -20.02 -12.11 18.03
N SER A 1088 -21.30 -11.84 18.36
CA SER A 1088 -21.95 -10.57 18.01
C SER A 1088 -21.22 -9.38 18.63
N ARG A 1089 -20.77 -9.54 19.88
CA ARG A 1089 -19.97 -8.55 20.61
C ARG A 1089 -18.64 -8.28 19.91
N TYR A 1090 -17.93 -9.34 19.52
CA TYR A 1090 -16.65 -9.24 18.82
C TYR A 1090 -16.80 -8.50 17.48
N VAL A 1091 -17.79 -8.89 16.68
CA VAL A 1091 -18.06 -8.30 15.36
C VAL A 1091 -18.46 -6.84 15.49
N ALA A 1092 -19.40 -6.52 16.39
CA ALA A 1092 -19.84 -5.15 16.63
C ALA A 1092 -18.69 -4.26 17.09
N ARG A 1093 -17.85 -4.73 18.02
CA ARG A 1093 -16.68 -3.99 18.53
C ARG A 1093 -15.79 -3.49 17.41
N ARG A 1094 -15.54 -4.33 16.40
CA ARG A 1094 -14.68 -3.98 15.26
C ARG A 1094 -15.38 -3.04 14.28
N LEU A 1095 -16.64 -3.30 13.98
CA LEU A 1095 -17.40 -2.50 13.02
C LEU A 1095 -17.77 -1.11 13.56
N VAL A 1096 -17.85 -0.93 14.88
CA VAL A 1096 -18.02 0.40 15.49
C VAL A 1096 -16.80 1.31 15.21
N TRP A 1097 -15.60 0.72 15.20
CA TRP A 1097 -14.36 1.44 14.89
C TRP A 1097 -14.12 1.58 13.38
N ALA A 1098 -14.43 0.53 12.63
CA ALA A 1098 -14.21 0.46 11.19
C ALA A 1098 -15.37 -0.28 10.52
N PRO A 1099 -16.46 0.42 10.14
CA PRO A 1099 -17.58 -0.20 9.43
C PRO A 1099 -17.17 -0.81 8.09
N THR A 1100 -16.03 -0.38 7.54
CA THR A 1100 -15.44 -0.95 6.32
C THR A 1100 -14.75 -2.30 6.55
N ALA A 1101 -14.54 -2.74 7.80
CA ALA A 1101 -13.91 -4.03 8.09
C ALA A 1101 -14.74 -5.23 7.57
N ASP A 1102 -14.04 -6.33 7.28
CA ASP A 1102 -14.62 -7.55 6.72
C ASP A 1102 -15.28 -8.41 7.81
N ALA A 1103 -16.61 -8.40 7.88
CA ALA A 1103 -17.35 -9.16 8.88
C ALA A 1103 -17.11 -10.67 8.74
N THR A 1104 -17.05 -11.18 7.51
CA THR A 1104 -16.74 -12.58 7.20
C THR A 1104 -15.37 -12.99 7.75
N ARG A 1105 -14.36 -12.11 7.66
CA ARG A 1105 -13.01 -12.34 8.22
C ARG A 1105 -13.07 -12.41 9.75
N LEU A 1106 -13.78 -11.49 10.40
CA LEU A 1106 -13.94 -11.45 11.86
C LEU A 1106 -14.66 -12.70 12.40
N ILE A 1107 -15.72 -13.15 11.74
CA ILE A 1107 -16.45 -14.35 12.15
C ILE A 1107 -15.57 -15.59 12.01
N ARG A 1108 -14.83 -15.70 10.90
CA ARG A 1108 -13.90 -16.82 10.65
C ARG A 1108 -12.79 -16.86 11.69
N GLU A 1109 -12.21 -15.70 12.00
CA GLU A 1109 -11.20 -15.55 13.03
C GLU A 1109 -11.69 -16.02 14.40
N PHE A 1110 -12.87 -15.56 14.83
CA PHE A 1110 -13.49 -16.00 16.09
C PHE A 1110 -13.70 -17.52 16.12
N ARG A 1111 -14.22 -18.11 15.03
CA ARG A 1111 -14.42 -19.56 14.90
C ARG A 1111 -13.12 -20.35 14.99
N SER A 1112 -12.07 -19.88 14.30
CA SER A 1112 -10.78 -20.57 14.27
C SER A 1112 -10.15 -20.67 15.66
N GLU A 1113 -10.35 -19.64 16.47
CA GLU A 1113 -9.88 -19.64 17.85
C GLU A 1113 -10.72 -20.55 18.75
N ALA A 1114 -12.05 -20.50 18.61
CA ALA A 1114 -12.94 -21.39 19.34
C ALA A 1114 -12.58 -22.88 19.10
N SER A 1115 -12.23 -23.25 17.86
CA SER A 1115 -11.79 -24.61 17.52
C SER A 1115 -10.43 -25.01 18.09
N ARG A 1116 -9.49 -24.07 18.28
CA ARG A 1116 -8.20 -24.38 18.92
C ARG A 1116 -8.36 -24.70 20.40
N SER A 1117 -9.34 -24.06 21.05
CA SER A 1117 -9.62 -24.26 22.47
C SER A 1117 -10.25 -25.63 22.80
N SER A 1118 -10.64 -26.43 21.79
CA SER A 1118 -11.04 -27.84 21.96
C SER A 1118 -9.89 -28.85 21.80
N ASP A 1119 -8.73 -28.44 21.26
CA ASP A 1119 -7.55 -29.28 21.06
C ASP A 1119 -6.42 -28.93 22.05
N ALA A 1120 -6.77 -28.72 23.32
CA ALA A 1120 -5.77 -28.55 24.37
C ALA A 1120 -4.96 -29.85 24.52
N ILE A 1121 -3.74 -29.83 23.98
CA ILE A 1121 -2.68 -30.79 24.25
C ILE A 1121 -2.54 -30.94 25.77
N PRO A 1122 -2.61 -32.16 26.34
CA PRO A 1122 -2.40 -32.34 27.77
C PRO A 1122 -1.00 -31.83 28.14
N ALA A 1123 -0.92 -31.04 29.21
CA ALA A 1123 0.34 -30.55 29.74
C ALA A 1123 1.32 -31.73 29.91
N GLY A 1124 2.34 -31.79 29.06
CA GLY A 1124 3.46 -32.70 29.23
C GLY A 1124 4.21 -32.34 30.52
N PRO A 1125 4.75 -33.32 31.26
CA PRO A 1125 5.35 -33.07 32.56
C PRO A 1125 6.67 -32.30 32.39
N GLY A 1126 6.81 -31.27 33.23
CA GLY A 1126 7.93 -30.36 33.47
C GLY A 1126 9.29 -30.54 32.78
N ARG A 1127 9.84 -29.40 32.36
CA ARG A 1127 11.24 -29.01 32.59
C ARG A 1127 11.44 -27.51 32.45
#